data_AF-A0A5P3B0W8-F1
#
_entry.id   AF-A0A5P3B0W8-F1
#
_cell.length_a   1.000
_cell.length_b   1.000
_cell.length_c   1.000
_cell.angle_alpha   90.00
_cell.angle_beta   90.00
_cell.angle_gamma   90.00
#
_symmetry.space_group_name_H-M   'P 1'
#
loop_
_entity.id
_entity.type
_entity.pdbx_description
1 polymer ?
#
loop_
_entity_poly.entity_id
_entity_poly.type
_entity_poly.pdbx_seq_one_letter_code
_entity_poly.pdbx_strand_id
1 'polypeptide(L)'
;MNKKFLSAILFGALMVSSTGTFVSCKDYDDDIDELTSRVDGIESQIKDLEAKINAANWITSVTPATGGFTVAFNDGSSYTITNGKDGEAGAAGTEWTISEDGFWVCNGEKTTVKAVGQDGAQGEPGKDAQPEVKKENGKWYLWNGTEFEEFAGATAPAANIPFYYTDPTDPNYNILVIYDENGKEPLEIRLPMAADLGQIVVLGEKLDINYHRFNGLHTNKEGQVKEATWDGSKAMPAKGQYMLTANQDYVYVQVVPSNYDISKLNFKLVNTKGDEAPVVFGTPVPTNDAINNSRAISESGVFAIPYSLKDMTPAEMKTYEKNIKGKALSLVASENVRSIYNYGVELKQASNKNSATFKDRTIPVDSIGEPVTIVPEEAGGIYDSYLVMADDEAKADSVRYGISIDGMTFSYKETIKGQAVKFTVRQVTNTAMVVTTNDPVTVTFGKEAPETTEIILAEQAHNAVATYTNAAGQKIANQFIIADFAPYFAKVAPTAGDRLVWNDDMANFTNNVKLIWDELNEYGESVKEDGIDVTTQLFKTAILLNANNSNDNGKVNMSNFSKVKIQFNEEYAGITLGNGTLKAVIEMKDKKGNLRQTVEIPFTIAKPTAEEINSHVTWDAQYYSNGVLKVVEQNSITLNTFFKGANATLVTENAAPATGNDKIKIENGVVTLKDDGKKNTVYTIKNLKISFLGTDTSYAKNASGENTSRTYGIENLKVNFATLKGDDIVIGNVAVMCAGKSVTVYDYRNAASGALTYKLVDFAGDAYTVDNNSTVTITEGNDLIKSAALVERTVNIGTADNPNNVTRYDIKITTADTMISQSTKVTIKLTFTNVKNSKGETVNVTVPVEITVNAAV
;
A
#
# COMPACT_ATOMS: atom_id res chain seq x y z
N MET A 1 -27.74 -38.67 18.21
CA MET A 1 -28.27 -39.20 16.93
C MET A 1 -27.99 -38.19 15.83
N ASN A 2 -27.60 -38.63 14.63
CA ASN A 2 -27.28 -37.72 13.53
C ASN A 2 -28.58 -36.97 13.15
N LYS A 3 -28.63 -35.64 13.32
CA LYS A 3 -29.85 -34.82 13.17
C LYS A 3 -30.52 -34.99 11.80
N LYS A 4 -29.71 -35.29 10.77
CA LYS A 4 -30.15 -35.59 9.41
C LYS A 4 -30.89 -36.93 9.26
N PHE A 5 -30.60 -37.90 10.14
CA PHE A 5 -31.17 -39.25 10.08
C PHE A 5 -32.60 -39.29 10.65
N LEU A 6 -32.87 -38.52 11.72
CA LEU A 6 -34.22 -38.40 12.28
C LEU A 6 -35.16 -37.62 11.33
N SER A 7 -34.66 -36.53 10.73
CA SER A 7 -35.34 -35.79 9.66
C SER A 7 -35.70 -36.71 8.50
N ALA A 8 -34.71 -37.35 7.85
CA ALA A 8 -34.94 -38.18 6.67
C ALA A 8 -35.94 -39.34 6.87
N ILE A 9 -36.01 -39.89 8.09
CA ILE A 9 -36.92 -40.98 8.44
C ILE A 9 -38.35 -40.49 8.68
N LEU A 10 -38.54 -39.36 9.39
CA LEU A 10 -39.87 -38.74 9.55
C LEU A 10 -40.43 -38.28 8.19
N PHE A 11 -39.54 -37.88 7.28
CA PHE A 11 -39.88 -37.51 5.89
C PHE A 11 -40.22 -38.72 4.99
N GLY A 12 -39.66 -39.90 5.26
CA GLY A 12 -40.00 -41.14 4.55
C GLY A 12 -41.45 -41.57 4.78
N ALA A 13 -41.98 -41.37 6.00
CA ALA A 13 -43.37 -41.68 6.34
C ALA A 13 -44.38 -40.71 5.70
N LEU A 14 -43.99 -39.45 5.45
CA LEU A 14 -44.87 -38.43 4.86
C LEU A 14 -45.11 -38.67 3.35
N MET A 15 -44.08 -39.14 2.62
CA MET A 15 -44.11 -39.35 1.17
C MET A 15 -45.00 -40.54 0.73
N VAL A 16 -45.25 -41.51 1.61
CA VAL A 16 -46.05 -42.72 1.31
C VAL A 16 -47.55 -42.41 1.18
N SER A 17 -48.02 -41.26 1.67
CA SER A 17 -49.46 -40.91 1.71
C SER A 17 -50.04 -40.23 0.45
N SER A 18 -49.29 -40.14 -0.65
CA SER A 18 -49.63 -39.25 -1.79
C SER A 18 -49.95 -39.95 -3.13
N THR A 19 -50.69 -41.06 -3.12
CA THR A 19 -51.17 -41.68 -4.37
C THR A 19 -52.51 -41.08 -4.81
N GLY A 20 -52.45 -39.96 -5.55
CA GLY A 20 -53.61 -39.43 -6.28
C GLY A 20 -53.88 -40.27 -7.53
N THR A 21 -55.12 -40.72 -7.71
CA THR A 21 -55.58 -41.36 -8.95
C THR A 21 -55.60 -40.32 -10.08
N PHE A 22 -54.64 -40.39 -11.00
CA PHE A 22 -54.61 -39.55 -12.20
C PHE A 22 -55.79 -39.87 -13.13
N VAL A 23 -56.72 -38.93 -13.31
CA VAL A 23 -57.74 -39.00 -14.37
C VAL A 23 -57.21 -38.21 -15.57
N SER A 24 -56.73 -38.95 -16.56
CA SER A 24 -56.21 -38.44 -17.83
C SER A 24 -57.26 -37.59 -18.57
N CYS A 25 -56.95 -36.30 -18.82
CA CYS A 25 -57.28 -35.58 -20.06
C CYS A 25 -56.52 -34.24 -20.20
N LYS A 26 -55.39 -34.28 -20.93
CA LYS A 26 -54.93 -33.29 -21.92
C LYS A 26 -54.55 -31.85 -21.48
N ASP A 27 -54.02 -31.71 -20.29
CA ASP A 27 -53.23 -30.54 -19.88
C ASP A 27 -52.10 -31.00 -18.94
N TYR A 28 -50.89 -31.18 -19.48
CA TYR A 28 -49.76 -31.58 -18.65
C TYR A 28 -49.11 -30.42 -17.91
N ASP A 29 -49.41 -29.17 -18.30
CA ASP A 29 -48.78 -27.99 -17.70
C ASP A 29 -49.48 -27.65 -16.38
N ASP A 30 -50.82 -27.71 -16.33
CA ASP A 30 -51.63 -27.56 -15.11
C ASP A 30 -51.33 -28.69 -14.10
N ASP A 31 -51.19 -29.94 -14.56
CA ASP A 31 -50.80 -31.08 -13.72
C ASP A 31 -49.39 -30.89 -13.11
N ILE A 32 -48.45 -30.32 -13.88
CA ILE A 32 -47.08 -30.03 -13.44
C ILE A 32 -47.05 -28.84 -12.48
N ASP A 33 -47.86 -27.80 -12.70
CA ASP A 33 -47.97 -26.65 -11.81
C ASP A 33 -48.62 -27.04 -10.46
N GLU A 34 -49.63 -27.92 -10.48
CA GLU A 34 -50.22 -28.49 -9.26
C GLU A 34 -49.21 -29.36 -8.49
N LEU A 35 -48.47 -30.22 -9.19
CA LEU A 35 -47.39 -31.01 -8.60
C LEU A 35 -46.28 -30.12 -8.01
N THR A 36 -45.87 -29.07 -8.73
CA THR A 36 -44.84 -28.12 -8.28
C THR A 36 -45.32 -27.37 -7.03
N SER A 37 -46.57 -26.90 -7.01
CA SER A 37 -47.15 -26.23 -5.85
C SER A 37 -47.24 -27.13 -4.61
N ARG A 38 -47.54 -28.42 -4.81
CA ARG A 38 -47.54 -29.42 -3.73
C ARG A 38 -46.12 -29.71 -3.22
N VAL A 39 -45.14 -29.80 -4.11
CA VAL A 39 -43.72 -29.98 -3.75
C VAL A 39 -43.18 -28.76 -2.99
N ASP A 40 -43.47 -27.55 -3.45
CA ASP A 40 -43.07 -26.30 -2.78
C ASP A 40 -43.70 -26.16 -1.38
N GLY A 41 -44.98 -26.56 -1.25
CA GLY A 41 -45.67 -26.59 0.05
C GLY A 41 -45.03 -27.57 1.03
N ILE A 42 -44.64 -28.76 0.55
CA ILE A 42 -43.90 -29.74 1.34
C ILE A 42 -42.51 -29.21 1.70
N GLU A 43 -41.78 -28.59 0.77
CA GLU A 43 -40.45 -28.01 1.02
C GLU A 43 -40.51 -26.89 2.08
N SER A 44 -41.55 -26.04 2.04
CA SER A 44 -41.75 -25.00 3.05
C SER A 44 -42.02 -25.58 4.43
N GLN A 45 -42.88 -26.61 4.52
CA GLN A 45 -43.14 -27.31 5.79
C GLN A 45 -41.90 -28.04 6.33
N ILE A 46 -41.05 -28.56 5.42
CA ILE A 46 -39.76 -29.17 5.76
C ILE A 46 -38.81 -28.13 6.35
N LYS A 47 -38.67 -26.96 5.71
CA LYS A 47 -37.79 -25.88 6.19
C LYS A 47 -38.23 -25.34 7.56
N ASP A 48 -39.52 -25.15 7.78
CA ASP A 48 -40.03 -24.67 9.06
C ASP A 48 -39.86 -25.71 10.19
N LEU A 49 -40.08 -26.99 9.89
CA LEU A 49 -39.85 -28.06 10.85
C LEU A 49 -38.35 -28.24 11.15
N GLU A 50 -37.49 -28.16 10.14
CA GLU A 50 -36.04 -28.15 10.31
C GLU A 50 -35.58 -26.95 11.14
N ALA A 51 -36.12 -25.75 10.91
CA ALA A 51 -35.79 -24.56 11.70
C ALA A 51 -36.15 -24.73 13.18
N LYS A 52 -37.33 -25.31 13.48
CA LYS A 52 -37.76 -25.58 14.87
C LYS A 52 -36.92 -26.65 15.56
N ILE A 53 -36.53 -27.71 14.84
CA ILE A 53 -35.61 -28.75 15.36
C ILE A 53 -34.19 -28.18 15.55
N ASN A 54 -33.74 -27.30 14.64
CA ASN A 54 -32.42 -26.66 14.71
C ASN A 54 -32.32 -25.62 15.83
N ALA A 55 -33.45 -25.05 16.29
CA ALA A 55 -33.53 -24.15 17.44
C ALA A 55 -33.32 -24.84 18.81
N ALA A 56 -32.91 -26.12 18.82
CA ALA A 56 -32.64 -26.92 20.03
C ALA A 56 -33.87 -27.16 20.93
N ASN A 57 -35.06 -27.05 20.37
CA ASN A 57 -36.30 -27.42 21.02
C ASN A 57 -36.46 -28.95 21.03
N TRP A 58 -36.70 -29.55 22.21
CA TRP A 58 -37.02 -30.97 22.36
C TRP A 58 -38.53 -31.18 22.43
N ILE A 59 -38.99 -32.34 21.94
CA ILE A 59 -40.41 -32.67 21.83
C ILE A 59 -40.95 -33.04 23.21
N THR A 60 -41.90 -32.26 23.72
CA THR A 60 -42.58 -32.52 24.99
C THR A 60 -43.78 -33.44 24.85
N SER A 61 -44.46 -33.40 23.71
CA SER A 61 -45.58 -34.30 23.40
C SER A 61 -45.84 -34.39 21.90
N VAL A 62 -46.42 -35.50 21.46
CA VAL A 62 -47.04 -35.62 20.13
C VAL A 62 -48.52 -35.90 20.34
N THR A 63 -49.38 -35.00 19.88
CA THR A 63 -50.84 -35.11 20.02
C THR A 63 -51.51 -35.24 18.66
N PRO A 64 -52.53 -36.09 18.50
CA PRO A 64 -53.30 -36.14 17.27
C PRO A 64 -53.90 -34.78 16.91
N ALA A 65 -53.94 -34.45 15.63
CA ALA A 65 -54.59 -33.25 15.11
C ALA A 65 -55.45 -33.61 13.90
N THR A 66 -56.44 -32.78 13.55
CA THR A 66 -57.30 -33.01 12.39
C THR A 66 -56.44 -33.13 11.13
N GLY A 67 -56.42 -34.32 10.52
CA GLY A 67 -55.62 -34.60 9.33
C GLY A 67 -54.12 -34.74 9.58
N GLY A 68 -53.66 -35.05 10.80
CA GLY A 68 -52.23 -35.29 11.07
C GLY A 68 -51.89 -35.33 12.57
N PHE A 69 -50.77 -34.73 12.98
CA PHE A 69 -50.36 -34.66 14.39
C PHE A 69 -49.64 -33.36 14.72
N THR A 70 -49.76 -32.93 15.97
CA THR A 70 -49.08 -31.76 16.54
C THR A 70 -47.91 -32.20 17.39
N VAL A 71 -46.73 -31.66 17.08
CA VAL A 71 -45.52 -31.81 17.88
C VAL A 71 -45.41 -30.58 18.79
N ALA A 72 -45.43 -30.78 20.09
CA ALA A 72 -45.18 -29.72 21.07
C ALA A 72 -43.70 -29.72 21.48
N PHE A 73 -43.18 -28.53 21.72
CA PHE A 73 -41.78 -28.29 22.07
C PHE A 73 -41.65 -27.71 23.48
N ASN A 74 -40.47 -27.82 24.07
CA ASN A 74 -40.17 -27.36 25.42
C ASN A 74 -40.16 -25.84 25.61
N ASP A 75 -40.10 -25.06 24.53
CA ASP A 75 -40.26 -23.60 24.57
C ASP A 75 -41.73 -23.16 24.62
N GLY A 76 -42.66 -24.12 24.70
CA GLY A 76 -44.10 -23.89 24.69
C GLY A 76 -44.67 -23.69 23.28
N SER A 77 -43.83 -23.71 22.24
CA SER A 77 -44.29 -23.69 20.86
C SER A 77 -44.80 -25.08 20.44
N SER A 78 -45.64 -25.10 19.41
CA SER A 78 -46.06 -26.34 18.77
C SER A 78 -46.00 -26.21 17.26
N TYR A 79 -45.95 -27.35 16.57
CA TYR A 79 -45.99 -27.42 15.13
C TYR A 79 -46.87 -28.58 14.69
N THR A 80 -47.92 -28.25 13.95
CA THR A 80 -48.86 -29.23 13.42
C THR A 80 -48.40 -29.66 12.03
N ILE A 81 -48.18 -30.95 11.87
CA ILE A 81 -47.99 -31.59 10.57
C ILE A 81 -49.37 -32.04 10.11
N THR A 82 -49.87 -31.44 9.04
CA THR A 82 -51.11 -31.82 8.36
C THR A 82 -50.81 -32.61 7.09
N ASN A 83 -51.63 -33.59 6.75
CA ASN A 83 -51.64 -34.25 5.45
C ASN A 83 -51.81 -33.19 4.34
N GLY A 84 -51.32 -33.51 3.13
CA GLY A 84 -51.50 -32.66 1.96
C GLY A 84 -52.99 -32.35 1.68
N LYS A 85 -53.25 -31.23 0.99
CA LYS A 85 -54.56 -30.57 0.82
C LYS A 85 -55.72 -31.46 0.32
N ASP A 86 -55.42 -32.63 -0.27
CA ASP A 86 -56.40 -33.58 -0.82
C ASP A 86 -56.36 -34.99 -0.19
N GLY A 87 -55.65 -35.18 0.93
CA GLY A 87 -55.77 -36.43 1.70
C GLY A 87 -57.04 -36.41 2.54
N GLU A 88 -57.95 -37.37 2.35
CA GLU A 88 -59.09 -37.53 3.27
C GLU A 88 -58.58 -37.60 4.71
N ALA A 89 -59.33 -36.97 5.63
CA ALA A 89 -59.00 -36.98 7.04
C ALA A 89 -58.87 -38.42 7.55
N GLY A 90 -57.67 -38.78 8.02
CA GLY A 90 -57.51 -39.99 8.82
C GLY A 90 -58.45 -39.92 10.04
N ALA A 91 -59.12 -41.02 10.35
CA ALA A 91 -60.04 -41.10 11.47
C ALA A 91 -59.35 -40.71 12.80
N ALA A 92 -60.07 -40.02 13.69
CA ALA A 92 -59.55 -39.64 15.01
C ALA A 92 -59.03 -40.87 15.79
N GLY A 93 -57.91 -40.69 16.48
CA GLY A 93 -57.30 -41.77 17.26
C GLY A 93 -58.14 -42.20 18.46
N THR A 94 -57.85 -43.40 18.99
CA THR A 94 -58.51 -43.92 20.20
C THR A 94 -57.79 -43.44 21.46
N GLU A 95 -58.46 -42.61 22.25
CA GLU A 95 -58.01 -42.14 23.56
C GLU A 95 -58.45 -43.13 24.66
N TRP A 96 -57.50 -43.49 25.53
CA TRP A 96 -57.75 -44.29 26.73
C TRP A 96 -57.51 -43.45 27.99
N THR A 97 -58.54 -43.29 28.81
CA THR A 97 -58.47 -42.61 30.11
C THR A 97 -59.04 -43.49 31.22
N ILE A 98 -58.94 -43.03 32.47
CA ILE A 98 -59.50 -43.72 33.64
C ILE A 98 -60.58 -42.81 34.24
N SER A 99 -61.79 -43.33 34.43
CA SER A 99 -62.88 -42.61 35.08
C SER A 99 -62.57 -42.36 36.57
N GLU A 100 -63.22 -41.37 37.18
CA GLU A 100 -63.06 -41.08 38.63
C GLU A 100 -63.34 -42.30 39.53
N ASP A 101 -64.16 -43.25 39.09
CA ASP A 101 -64.46 -44.49 39.80
C ASP A 101 -63.60 -45.70 39.37
N GLY A 102 -62.56 -45.45 38.57
CA GLY A 102 -61.46 -46.39 38.31
C GLY A 102 -61.65 -47.35 37.14
N PHE A 103 -62.51 -47.04 36.17
CA PHE A 103 -62.72 -47.87 34.98
C PHE A 103 -62.02 -47.28 33.76
N TRP A 104 -61.62 -48.15 32.82
CA TRP A 104 -61.12 -47.70 31.52
C TRP A 104 -62.23 -46.97 30.75
N VAL A 105 -61.87 -45.88 30.09
CA VAL A 105 -62.73 -45.07 29.24
C VAL A 105 -62.10 -45.00 27.85
N CYS A 106 -62.86 -45.35 26.82
CA CYS A 106 -62.45 -45.32 25.42
C CYS A 106 -63.16 -44.17 24.72
N ASN A 107 -62.44 -43.14 24.25
CA ASN A 107 -63.02 -41.98 23.56
C ASN A 107 -64.22 -41.33 24.31
N GLY A 108 -64.12 -41.24 25.64
CA GLY A 108 -65.19 -40.71 26.50
C GLY A 108 -66.31 -41.69 26.87
N GLU A 109 -66.36 -42.89 26.26
CA GLU A 109 -67.29 -43.95 26.65
C GLU A 109 -66.66 -44.88 27.69
N LYS A 110 -67.31 -44.96 28.85
CA LYS A 110 -66.86 -45.81 29.95
C LYS A 110 -67.03 -47.29 29.62
N THR A 111 -65.98 -48.07 29.82
CA THR A 111 -65.98 -49.52 29.66
C THR A 111 -66.38 -50.25 30.94
N THR A 112 -66.58 -51.57 30.85
CA THR A 112 -66.83 -52.44 32.01
C THR A 112 -65.55 -52.90 32.72
N VAL A 113 -64.36 -52.58 32.18
CA VAL A 113 -63.08 -53.08 32.68
C VAL A 113 -62.49 -52.10 33.69
N LYS A 114 -62.18 -52.57 34.91
CA LYS A 114 -61.59 -51.74 35.96
C LYS A 114 -60.08 -51.62 35.74
N ALA A 115 -59.54 -50.40 35.68
CA ALA A 115 -58.12 -50.16 35.50
C ALA A 115 -57.39 -50.42 36.82
N VAL A 116 -56.45 -51.36 36.82
CA VAL A 116 -55.61 -51.72 37.98
C VAL A 116 -54.17 -51.71 37.50
N GLY A 117 -53.20 -51.30 38.29
CA GLY A 117 -51.79 -51.43 37.91
C GLY A 117 -51.29 -52.87 38.06
N GLN A 118 -50.21 -53.26 37.36
CA GLN A 118 -49.50 -54.52 37.64
C GLN A 118 -48.62 -54.35 38.90
N ASP A 119 -48.85 -55.14 39.96
CA ASP A 119 -47.98 -55.13 41.13
C ASP A 119 -46.53 -55.42 40.70
N GLY A 120 -45.65 -54.43 40.86
CA GLY A 120 -44.21 -54.65 40.76
C GLY A 120 -43.77 -55.71 41.78
N ALA A 121 -42.71 -56.47 41.46
CA ALA A 121 -42.16 -57.45 42.40
C ALA A 121 -42.02 -56.85 43.80
N GLN A 122 -42.63 -57.52 44.79
CA GLN A 122 -42.77 -57.09 46.19
C GLN A 122 -41.45 -56.54 46.77
N GLY A 123 -41.37 -55.24 47.08
CA GLY A 123 -40.20 -54.70 47.76
C GLY A 123 -40.01 -53.19 47.96
N GLU A 124 -40.68 -52.29 47.23
CA GLU A 124 -40.41 -50.84 47.38
C GLU A 124 -41.72 -50.02 47.46
N PRO A 125 -41.98 -49.26 48.55
CA PRO A 125 -43.14 -48.39 48.64
C PRO A 125 -42.93 -47.12 47.80
N GLY A 126 -43.76 -46.92 46.77
CA GLY A 126 -43.88 -45.63 46.08
C GLY A 126 -43.74 -45.60 44.55
N LYS A 127 -43.88 -46.73 43.83
CA LYS A 127 -44.23 -46.69 42.40
C LYS A 127 -45.69 -47.13 42.25
N ASP A 128 -46.60 -46.18 42.07
CA ASP A 128 -47.96 -46.49 41.66
C ASP A 128 -47.89 -47.27 40.34
N ALA A 129 -48.36 -48.51 40.38
CA ALA A 129 -48.41 -49.39 39.24
C ALA A 129 -49.32 -48.76 38.16
N GLN A 130 -48.75 -48.50 36.98
CA GLN A 130 -49.49 -47.86 35.89
C GLN A 130 -50.43 -48.88 35.24
N PRO A 131 -51.71 -48.54 35.02
CA PRO A 131 -52.62 -49.38 34.25
C PRO A 131 -52.14 -49.54 32.80
N GLU A 132 -52.25 -50.76 32.26
CA GLU A 132 -51.68 -51.12 30.95
C GLU A 132 -52.78 -51.41 29.92
N VAL A 133 -52.59 -50.89 28.70
CA VAL A 133 -53.39 -51.25 27.51
C VAL A 133 -52.45 -51.96 26.53
N LYS A 134 -52.87 -53.11 26.03
CA LYS A 134 -52.10 -53.94 25.10
C LYS A 134 -52.84 -54.06 23.77
N LYS A 135 -52.10 -54.04 22.65
CA LYS A 135 -52.65 -54.29 21.31
C LYS A 135 -52.01 -55.54 20.72
N GLU A 136 -52.82 -56.56 20.44
CA GLU A 136 -52.38 -57.80 19.78
C GLU A 136 -53.37 -58.17 18.67
N ASN A 137 -52.86 -58.58 17.51
CA ASN A 137 -53.67 -59.04 16.37
C ASN A 137 -54.80 -58.07 15.95
N GLY A 138 -54.56 -56.76 16.03
CA GLY A 138 -55.55 -55.73 15.66
C GLY A 138 -56.67 -55.50 16.68
N LYS A 139 -56.59 -56.13 17.86
CA LYS A 139 -57.55 -55.99 18.95
C LYS A 139 -56.89 -55.34 20.16
N TRP A 140 -57.68 -54.55 20.89
CA TRP A 140 -57.25 -53.93 22.13
C TRP A 140 -57.58 -54.84 23.30
N TYR A 141 -56.67 -54.89 24.26
CA TYR A 141 -56.81 -55.63 25.50
C TYR A 141 -56.54 -54.70 26.67
N LEU A 142 -57.45 -54.68 27.64
CA LEU A 142 -57.41 -53.80 28.80
C LEU A 142 -57.01 -54.62 30.02
N TRP A 143 -55.97 -54.20 30.73
CA TRP A 143 -55.57 -54.87 31.94
C TRP A 143 -56.58 -54.61 33.07
N ASN A 144 -57.09 -55.68 33.66
CA ASN A 144 -58.09 -55.63 34.73
C ASN A 144 -57.51 -55.89 36.14
N GLY A 145 -56.18 -56.07 36.24
CA GLY A 145 -55.49 -56.43 37.47
C GLY A 145 -55.15 -57.92 37.61
N THR A 146 -55.78 -58.79 36.82
CA THR A 146 -55.51 -60.25 36.83
C THR A 146 -55.14 -60.76 35.45
N GLU A 147 -55.84 -60.29 34.42
CA GLU A 147 -55.58 -60.65 33.02
C GLU A 147 -55.90 -59.49 32.08
N PHE A 148 -55.51 -59.67 30.82
CA PHE A 148 -55.85 -58.78 29.74
C PHE A 148 -57.21 -59.18 29.16
N GLU A 149 -58.20 -58.30 29.30
CA GLU A 149 -59.56 -58.54 28.79
C GLU A 149 -59.72 -57.89 27.41
N GLU A 150 -60.20 -58.65 26.42
CA GLU A 150 -60.41 -58.13 25.06
C GLU A 150 -61.49 -57.04 25.06
N PHE A 151 -61.15 -55.86 24.56
CA PHE A 151 -62.12 -54.79 24.34
C PHE A 151 -62.97 -55.07 23.10
N ALA A 152 -64.23 -55.46 23.32
CA ALA A 152 -65.21 -55.79 22.28
C ALA A 152 -66.10 -54.59 21.86
N GLY A 153 -65.60 -53.35 21.96
CA GLY A 153 -66.33 -52.16 21.50
C GLY A 153 -66.59 -52.19 19.99
N ALA A 154 -67.74 -51.64 19.56
CA ALA A 154 -68.39 -51.91 18.27
C ALA A 154 -67.66 -51.43 16.98
N THR A 155 -66.42 -50.97 17.06
CA THR A 155 -65.60 -50.65 15.88
C THR A 155 -64.12 -50.80 16.23
N ALA A 156 -63.43 -51.74 15.59
CA ALA A 156 -61.97 -51.83 15.67
C ALA A 156 -61.35 -50.54 15.08
N PRO A 157 -60.49 -49.81 15.80
CA PRO A 157 -59.90 -48.58 15.28
C PRO A 157 -58.89 -48.86 14.16
N ALA A 158 -58.79 -47.93 13.22
CA ALA A 158 -57.94 -48.01 12.04
C ALA A 158 -56.46 -48.28 12.39
N ALA A 159 -55.80 -49.08 11.55
CA ALA A 159 -54.52 -49.72 11.84
C ALA A 159 -53.26 -48.83 11.82
N ASN A 160 -53.37 -47.50 11.65
CA ASN A 160 -52.22 -46.66 11.25
C ASN A 160 -51.95 -45.45 12.17
N ILE A 161 -51.99 -45.61 13.50
CA ILE A 161 -51.75 -44.49 14.44
C ILE A 161 -50.38 -44.62 15.10
N PRO A 162 -49.49 -43.61 15.00
CA PRO A 162 -48.23 -43.56 15.75
C PRO A 162 -48.44 -43.52 17.26
N PHE A 163 -47.60 -44.23 18.02
CA PHE A 163 -47.61 -44.21 19.50
C PHE A 163 -46.18 -44.29 20.04
N TYR A 164 -45.94 -43.99 21.32
CA TYR A 164 -44.62 -44.11 21.93
C TYR A 164 -44.65 -44.83 23.28
N TYR A 165 -43.51 -45.41 23.69
CA TYR A 165 -43.29 -46.01 25.01
C TYR A 165 -41.84 -45.83 25.47
N THR A 166 -41.55 -45.94 26.76
CA THR A 166 -40.17 -45.84 27.28
C THR A 166 -39.35 -47.07 26.93
N ASP A 167 -38.13 -46.90 26.44
CA ASP A 167 -37.22 -47.99 26.07
C ASP A 167 -36.99 -48.89 27.31
N PRO A 168 -37.40 -50.17 27.27
CA PRO A 168 -37.29 -51.08 28.40
C PRO A 168 -35.84 -51.35 28.83
N THR A 169 -34.88 -51.06 27.96
CA THR A 169 -33.45 -51.30 28.17
C THR A 169 -32.67 -50.06 28.62
N ASP A 170 -33.25 -48.86 28.45
CA ASP A 170 -32.60 -47.58 28.78
C ASP A 170 -33.66 -46.51 29.09
N PRO A 171 -33.95 -46.26 30.37
CA PRO A 171 -35.01 -45.34 30.79
C PRO A 171 -34.76 -43.88 30.40
N ASN A 172 -33.60 -43.56 29.81
CA ASN A 172 -33.30 -42.24 29.26
C ASN A 172 -33.81 -42.07 27.82
N TYR A 173 -34.50 -43.05 27.23
CA TYR A 173 -35.04 -42.99 25.87
C TYR A 173 -36.49 -43.48 25.81
N ASN A 174 -37.28 -42.92 24.89
CA ASN A 174 -38.57 -43.40 24.40
C ASN A 174 -38.39 -44.03 23.02
N ILE A 175 -39.26 -44.95 22.65
CA ILE A 175 -39.39 -45.51 21.31
C ILE A 175 -40.72 -45.00 20.73
N LEU A 176 -40.65 -44.23 19.64
CA LEU A 176 -41.79 -43.83 18.82
C LEU A 176 -41.99 -44.88 17.72
N VAL A 177 -43.18 -45.46 17.65
CA VAL A 177 -43.57 -46.49 16.68
C VAL A 177 -44.50 -45.87 15.64
N ILE A 178 -44.17 -46.04 14.36
CA ILE A 178 -44.94 -45.56 13.22
C ILE A 178 -45.21 -46.73 12.28
N TYR A 179 -46.46 -46.97 11.87
CA TYR A 179 -46.79 -48.02 10.90
C TYR A 179 -46.86 -47.49 9.47
N ASP A 180 -46.60 -48.36 8.49
CA ASP A 180 -46.88 -48.09 7.08
C ASP A 180 -48.38 -47.90 6.78
N GLU A 181 -48.72 -47.51 5.54
CA GLU A 181 -50.10 -47.30 5.08
C GLU A 181 -51.03 -48.53 5.24
N ASN A 182 -50.45 -49.72 5.47
CA ASN A 182 -51.18 -50.98 5.59
C ASN A 182 -51.18 -51.55 7.02
N GLY A 183 -50.59 -50.85 7.99
CA GLY A 183 -50.54 -51.25 9.40
C GLY A 183 -49.67 -52.48 9.69
N LYS A 184 -48.75 -52.84 8.78
CA LYS A 184 -48.05 -54.15 8.81
C LYS A 184 -46.62 -54.09 9.35
N GLU A 185 -45.82 -53.12 8.93
CA GLU A 185 -44.42 -53.03 9.32
C GLU A 185 -44.20 -51.77 10.21
N PRO A 186 -43.97 -51.94 11.53
CA PRO A 186 -43.66 -50.82 12.41
C PRO A 186 -42.22 -50.36 12.22
N LEU A 187 -42.07 -49.06 12.01
CA LEU A 187 -40.81 -48.34 12.13
C LEU A 187 -40.67 -47.81 13.55
N GLU A 188 -39.66 -48.30 14.27
CA GLU A 188 -39.35 -47.88 15.65
C GLU A 188 -38.21 -46.86 15.66
N ILE A 189 -38.44 -45.72 16.31
CA ILE A 189 -37.51 -44.59 16.38
C ILE A 189 -37.19 -44.31 17.85
N ARG A 190 -35.91 -44.46 18.22
CA ARG A 190 -35.43 -44.23 19.59
C ARG A 190 -35.14 -42.73 19.84
N LEU A 191 -35.76 -42.14 20.85
CA LEU A 191 -35.80 -40.71 21.18
C LEU A 191 -35.30 -40.47 22.62
N PRO A 192 -34.29 -39.61 22.89
CA PRO A 192 -33.84 -39.34 24.26
C PRO A 192 -34.88 -38.54 25.08
N MET A 193 -35.00 -38.84 26.37
CA MET A 193 -36.04 -38.31 27.28
C MET A 193 -35.58 -37.29 28.33
N ALA A 194 -34.27 -37.09 28.54
CA ALA A 194 -33.79 -36.21 29.61
C ALA A 194 -33.07 -34.96 29.09
N ALA A 195 -33.36 -33.81 29.71
CA ALA A 195 -32.60 -32.57 29.60
C ALA A 195 -31.24 -32.62 30.36
N ASP A 196 -31.04 -33.68 31.15
CA ASP A 196 -29.85 -33.92 31.97
C ASP A 196 -28.78 -34.76 31.23
N LEU A 197 -27.57 -34.83 31.80
CA LEU A 197 -26.47 -35.62 31.26
C LEU A 197 -26.84 -37.11 31.22
N GLY A 198 -27.11 -37.66 30.04
CA GLY A 198 -27.48 -39.06 29.85
C GLY A 198 -26.28 -40.03 29.89
N GLN A 199 -25.14 -39.63 29.34
CA GLN A 199 -23.92 -40.44 29.34
C GLN A 199 -22.66 -39.58 29.39
N ILE A 200 -21.63 -40.10 30.06
CA ILE A 200 -20.26 -39.62 29.95
C ILE A 200 -19.32 -40.77 29.58
N VAL A 201 -18.46 -40.53 28.58
CA VAL A 201 -17.47 -41.49 28.10
C VAL A 201 -16.08 -40.89 28.28
N VAL A 202 -15.19 -41.58 28.98
CA VAL A 202 -13.78 -41.16 29.06
C VAL A 202 -13.07 -41.60 27.78
N LEU A 203 -12.39 -40.66 27.14
CA LEU A 203 -11.64 -40.89 25.92
C LEU A 203 -10.18 -41.17 26.28
N GLY A 204 -9.73 -42.41 26.00
CA GLY A 204 -8.40 -42.90 26.36
C GLY A 204 -8.47 -44.13 27.29
N GLU A 205 -7.33 -44.78 27.49
CA GLU A 205 -7.26 -46.02 28.28
C GLU A 205 -6.75 -45.81 29.70
N LYS A 206 -5.80 -44.90 29.89
CA LYS A 206 -5.17 -44.66 31.19
C LYS A 206 -4.49 -43.30 31.31
N LEU A 207 -4.31 -42.87 32.54
CA LEU A 207 -3.46 -41.77 32.95
C LEU A 207 -2.13 -42.31 33.53
N ASP A 208 -1.01 -41.98 32.89
CA ASP A 208 0.33 -42.36 33.37
C ASP A 208 0.93 -41.24 34.22
N ILE A 209 1.29 -41.56 35.46
CA ILE A 209 1.88 -40.63 36.43
C ILE A 209 3.29 -41.12 36.79
N ASN A 210 4.31 -40.29 36.60
CA ASN A 210 5.64 -40.56 37.12
C ASN A 210 5.79 -40.03 38.55
N TYR A 211 6.40 -40.83 39.43
CA TYR A 211 6.69 -40.46 40.82
C TYR A 211 8.19 -40.49 41.13
N HIS A 212 8.64 -39.57 41.97
CA HIS A 212 9.98 -39.55 42.54
C HIS A 212 9.94 -39.22 44.02
N ARG A 213 10.60 -40.02 44.86
CA ARG A 213 10.64 -39.77 46.30
C ARG A 213 11.64 -38.65 46.61
N PHE A 214 11.13 -37.49 47.01
CA PHE A 214 11.94 -36.30 47.21
C PHE A 214 12.73 -36.37 48.51
N ASN A 215 14.03 -36.09 48.45
CA ASN A 215 14.94 -36.15 49.60
C ASN A 215 15.21 -34.78 50.25
N GLY A 216 14.59 -33.71 49.76
CA GLY A 216 14.78 -32.34 50.23
C GLY A 216 15.95 -31.60 49.55
N LEU A 217 16.56 -32.17 48.51
CA LEU A 217 17.71 -31.61 47.82
C LEU A 217 17.50 -31.59 46.30
N HIS A 218 18.10 -30.61 45.63
CA HIS A 218 18.16 -30.56 44.17
C HIS A 218 19.55 -30.94 43.67
N THR A 219 19.60 -31.52 42.48
CA THR A 219 20.85 -31.72 41.73
C THR A 219 20.87 -30.76 40.55
N ASN A 220 21.96 -30.03 40.31
CA ASN A 220 22.11 -29.27 39.07
C ASN A 220 22.59 -30.18 37.92
N LYS A 221 22.68 -29.64 36.71
CA LYS A 221 23.16 -30.37 35.52
C LYS A 221 24.58 -30.92 35.69
N GLU A 222 25.40 -30.31 36.53
CA GLU A 222 26.77 -30.73 36.85
C GLU A 222 26.85 -31.77 37.98
N GLY A 223 25.71 -32.23 38.53
CA GLY A 223 25.68 -33.26 39.59
C GLY A 223 25.89 -32.74 41.01
N GLN A 224 25.98 -31.42 41.21
CA GLN A 224 26.12 -30.79 42.52
C GLN A 224 24.78 -30.73 43.26
N VAL A 225 24.82 -31.03 44.56
CA VAL A 225 23.65 -31.09 45.43
C VAL A 225 23.50 -29.79 46.21
N LYS A 226 22.33 -29.15 46.16
CA LYS A 226 22.01 -27.89 46.87
C LYS A 226 20.70 -28.02 47.67
N GLU A 227 20.54 -27.17 48.69
CA GLU A 227 19.27 -27.01 49.41
C GLU A 227 18.16 -26.56 48.46
N ALA A 228 16.94 -27.04 48.73
CA ALA A 228 15.82 -26.92 47.82
C ALA A 228 15.14 -25.55 47.90
N THR A 229 15.61 -24.58 47.11
CA THR A 229 14.83 -23.37 46.78
C THR A 229 14.41 -23.41 45.32
N TRP A 230 13.11 -23.28 45.08
CA TRP A 230 12.49 -23.25 43.76
C TRP A 230 11.50 -22.10 43.71
N ASP A 231 11.68 -21.21 42.73
CA ASP A 231 10.89 -19.99 42.59
C ASP A 231 9.71 -20.14 41.62
N GLY A 232 9.47 -21.35 41.10
CA GLY A 232 8.35 -21.63 40.22
C GLY A 232 7.02 -21.75 40.97
N SER A 233 5.94 -21.81 40.21
CA SER A 233 4.56 -21.78 40.73
C SER A 233 4.19 -22.99 41.59
N LYS A 234 4.80 -24.16 41.32
CA LYS A 234 4.50 -25.41 42.01
C LYS A 234 5.45 -25.59 43.18
N ALA A 235 4.89 -25.64 44.39
CA ALA A 235 5.66 -25.89 45.60
C ALA A 235 6.39 -27.25 45.52
N MET A 236 7.61 -27.29 46.06
CA MET A 236 8.33 -28.55 46.21
C MET A 236 7.71 -29.39 47.33
N PRO A 237 7.60 -30.72 47.17
CA PRO A 237 7.10 -31.58 48.24
C PRO A 237 8.00 -31.52 49.48
N ALA A 238 7.48 -31.92 50.64
CA ALA A 238 8.30 -32.07 51.83
C ALA A 238 9.25 -33.27 51.69
N LYS A 239 10.37 -33.25 52.42
CA LYS A 239 11.32 -34.37 52.46
C LYS A 239 10.59 -35.68 52.81
N GLY A 240 10.73 -36.69 51.95
CA GLY A 240 10.12 -38.01 52.09
C GLY A 240 8.78 -38.19 51.37
N GLN A 241 8.15 -37.12 50.88
CA GLN A 241 6.97 -37.15 50.00
C GLN A 241 7.40 -37.38 48.53
N TYR A 242 6.42 -37.55 47.64
CA TYR A 242 6.66 -37.83 46.23
C TYR A 242 6.37 -36.62 45.33
N MET A 243 7.29 -36.33 44.41
CA MET A 243 7.06 -35.47 43.26
C MET A 243 6.29 -36.25 42.21
N LEU A 244 5.17 -35.70 41.74
CA LEU A 244 4.32 -36.33 40.73
C LEU A 244 4.26 -35.48 39.45
N THR A 245 4.35 -36.15 38.31
CA THR A 245 4.20 -35.58 36.96
C THR A 245 3.36 -36.52 36.12
N ALA A 246 2.56 -36.01 35.19
CA ALA A 246 1.72 -36.84 34.33
C ALA A 246 2.13 -36.74 32.86
N ASN A 247 1.67 -37.67 32.04
CA ASN A 247 1.94 -37.71 30.60
C ASN A 247 1.01 -36.83 29.74
N GLN A 248 -0.05 -36.28 30.33
CA GLN A 248 -1.07 -35.47 29.67
C GLN A 248 -1.63 -34.44 30.65
N ASP A 249 -2.08 -33.28 30.19
CA ASP A 249 -2.60 -32.22 31.08
C ASP A 249 -4.11 -32.30 31.35
N TYR A 250 -4.82 -33.08 30.52
CA TYR A 250 -6.28 -33.20 30.55
C TYR A 250 -6.71 -34.65 30.47
N VAL A 251 -7.89 -34.93 31.05
CA VAL A 251 -8.67 -36.15 30.73
C VAL A 251 -9.80 -35.73 29.81
N TYR A 252 -9.86 -36.33 28.63
CA TYR A 252 -10.89 -36.02 27.65
C TYR A 252 -12.14 -36.85 27.88
N VAL A 253 -13.30 -36.23 27.73
CA VAL A 253 -14.59 -36.89 27.87
C VAL A 253 -15.53 -36.50 26.74
N GLN A 254 -16.40 -37.43 26.35
CA GLN A 254 -17.55 -37.16 25.49
C GLN A 254 -18.84 -37.25 26.30
N VAL A 255 -19.77 -36.32 26.08
CA VAL A 255 -21.05 -36.26 26.77
C VAL A 255 -22.21 -36.47 25.80
N VAL A 256 -23.28 -37.09 26.31
CA VAL A 256 -24.53 -37.28 25.59
C VAL A 256 -25.68 -36.76 26.46
N PRO A 257 -26.52 -35.83 25.96
CA PRO A 257 -26.46 -35.21 24.63
C PRO A 257 -25.26 -34.27 24.46
N SER A 258 -24.79 -34.07 23.22
CA SER A 258 -23.53 -33.36 22.93
C SER A 258 -23.54 -31.87 23.28
N ASN A 259 -24.71 -31.30 23.54
CA ASN A 259 -24.89 -29.91 23.96
C ASN A 259 -24.99 -29.73 25.48
N TYR A 260 -24.86 -30.81 26.27
CA TYR A 260 -24.92 -30.71 27.72
C TYR A 260 -23.64 -30.07 28.30
N ASP A 261 -23.79 -28.97 29.03
CA ASP A 261 -22.67 -28.27 29.66
C ASP A 261 -22.29 -28.94 30.99
N ILE A 262 -21.09 -29.53 31.04
CA ILE A 262 -20.54 -30.17 32.24
C ILE A 262 -19.62 -29.26 33.06
N SER A 263 -19.47 -27.98 32.71
CA SER A 263 -18.55 -27.04 33.37
C SER A 263 -18.82 -26.87 34.88
N LYS A 264 -20.05 -27.13 35.34
CA LYS A 264 -20.47 -26.99 36.74
C LYS A 264 -20.43 -28.30 37.53
N LEU A 265 -20.09 -29.42 36.89
CA LEU A 265 -20.02 -30.72 37.55
C LEU A 265 -18.67 -30.94 38.21
N ASN A 266 -18.68 -31.70 39.30
CA ASN A 266 -17.47 -32.13 40.00
C ASN A 266 -17.21 -33.60 39.70
N PHE A 267 -16.00 -33.90 39.24
CA PHE A 267 -15.64 -35.25 38.82
C PHE A 267 -14.78 -35.96 39.84
N LYS A 268 -14.97 -37.28 39.93
CA LYS A 268 -14.11 -38.19 40.69
C LYS A 268 -13.84 -39.42 39.86
N LEU A 269 -12.65 -39.99 39.99
CA LEU A 269 -12.29 -41.25 39.35
C LEU A 269 -12.23 -42.35 40.41
N VAL A 270 -13.14 -43.33 40.34
CA VAL A 270 -13.34 -44.33 41.41
C VAL A 270 -13.30 -45.76 40.90
N ASN A 271 -12.88 -46.70 41.75
CA ASN A 271 -13.00 -48.13 41.47
C ASN A 271 -14.42 -48.66 41.79
N THR A 272 -14.66 -49.96 41.60
CA THR A 272 -15.97 -50.59 41.86
C THR A 272 -16.36 -50.65 43.34
N LYS A 273 -15.44 -50.34 44.26
CA LYS A 273 -15.68 -50.23 45.72
C LYS A 273 -15.88 -48.79 46.18
N GLY A 274 -15.74 -47.81 45.28
CA GLY A 274 -15.80 -46.40 45.58
C GLY A 274 -14.49 -45.77 46.06
N ASP A 275 -13.36 -46.49 46.03
CA ASP A 275 -12.05 -45.89 46.35
C ASP A 275 -11.66 -44.87 45.25
N GLU A 276 -11.25 -43.67 45.66
CA GLU A 276 -10.88 -42.57 44.76
C GLU A 276 -9.40 -42.63 44.33
N ALA A 277 -9.14 -42.34 43.06
CA ALA A 277 -7.79 -42.13 42.54
C ALA A 277 -7.15 -40.83 43.07
N PRO A 278 -5.81 -40.71 43.08
CA PRO A 278 -5.09 -39.54 43.62
C PRO A 278 -5.06 -38.35 42.65
N VAL A 279 -6.21 -38.01 42.07
CA VAL A 279 -6.40 -36.90 41.12
C VAL A 279 -7.51 -35.98 41.63
N VAL A 280 -7.39 -34.69 41.33
CA VAL A 280 -8.42 -33.66 41.60
C VAL A 280 -8.76 -33.01 40.28
N PHE A 281 -9.99 -33.17 39.81
CA PHE A 281 -10.44 -32.57 38.57
C PHE A 281 -10.83 -31.09 38.77
N GLY A 282 -10.46 -30.26 37.82
CA GLY A 282 -10.89 -28.88 37.71
C GLY A 282 -12.11 -28.73 36.80
N THR A 283 -12.38 -27.49 36.39
CA THR A 283 -13.51 -27.12 35.54
C THR A 283 -13.32 -27.63 34.10
N PRO A 284 -14.22 -28.47 33.57
CA PRO A 284 -14.18 -28.88 32.17
C PRO A 284 -14.30 -27.70 31.20
N VAL A 285 -13.57 -27.77 30.09
CA VAL A 285 -13.64 -26.79 29.00
C VAL A 285 -14.05 -27.49 27.71
N PRO A 286 -15.04 -26.97 26.95
CA PRO A 286 -15.36 -27.51 25.63
C PRO A 286 -14.12 -27.50 24.74
N THR A 287 -13.88 -28.57 23.99
CA THR A 287 -12.75 -28.63 23.07
C THR A 287 -13.17 -29.08 21.68
N ASN A 288 -12.62 -28.39 20.69
CA ASN A 288 -12.70 -28.71 19.28
C ASN A 288 -11.41 -29.32 18.76
N ASP A 289 -10.50 -29.63 19.68
CA ASP A 289 -9.43 -30.55 19.40
C ASP A 289 -10.09 -31.90 19.05
N ALA A 290 -10.34 -32.12 17.75
CA ALA A 290 -9.81 -33.34 17.16
C ALA A 290 -8.41 -33.48 17.72
N ILE A 291 -7.99 -34.66 18.13
CA ILE A 291 -6.59 -34.91 18.48
C ILE A 291 -5.72 -34.16 17.42
N ASN A 292 -5.20 -32.99 17.83
CA ASN A 292 -4.77 -31.76 17.10
C ASN A 292 -5.76 -30.91 16.22
N ASN A 293 -6.00 -29.65 16.69
CA ASN A 293 -6.30 -28.36 16.02
C ASN A 293 -7.76 -27.93 15.68
N SER A 294 -8.37 -27.07 16.53
CA SER A 294 -8.76 -25.67 16.22
C SER A 294 -9.86 -25.15 17.16
N ARG A 295 -9.89 -23.83 17.42
CA ARG A 295 -10.88 -23.16 18.27
C ARG A 295 -12.22 -22.99 17.54
N ALA A 296 -13.22 -23.78 17.91
CA ALA A 296 -14.63 -23.40 17.83
C ALA A 296 -15.38 -24.07 19.01
N ILE A 297 -16.70 -23.91 19.07
CA ILE A 297 -17.57 -24.57 20.05
C ILE A 297 -17.81 -26.02 19.58
N SER A 298 -17.76 -27.02 20.47
CA SER A 298 -17.78 -28.42 20.02
C SER A 298 -19.17 -28.80 19.59
N GLU A 299 -19.38 -28.97 18.29
CA GLU A 299 -20.59 -29.60 17.75
C GLU A 299 -20.73 -31.06 18.23
N SER A 300 -19.62 -31.67 18.71
CA SER A 300 -19.49 -33.10 19.05
C SER A 300 -19.66 -33.45 20.55
N GLY A 301 -19.72 -32.47 21.45
CA GLY A 301 -19.90 -32.69 22.90
C GLY A 301 -18.68 -33.27 23.60
N VAL A 302 -17.48 -32.79 23.23
CA VAL A 302 -16.21 -33.24 23.82
C VAL A 302 -15.65 -32.14 24.71
N PHE A 303 -15.18 -32.54 25.90
CA PHE A 303 -14.62 -31.64 26.90
C PHE A 303 -13.24 -32.14 27.34
N ALA A 304 -12.32 -31.19 27.54
CA ALA A 304 -11.06 -31.42 28.22
C ALA A 304 -11.24 -31.08 29.70
N ILE A 305 -11.02 -32.05 30.59
CA ILE A 305 -11.09 -31.83 32.04
C ILE A 305 -9.66 -31.67 32.57
N PRO A 306 -9.24 -30.45 32.96
CA PRO A 306 -7.95 -30.25 33.61
C PRO A 306 -7.95 -30.97 34.96
N TYR A 307 -6.79 -31.39 35.43
CA TYR A 307 -6.67 -32.00 36.75
C TYR A 307 -5.34 -31.64 37.42
N SER A 308 -5.31 -31.75 38.73
CA SER A 308 -4.10 -31.72 39.54
C SER A 308 -3.90 -33.05 40.25
N LEU A 309 -2.64 -33.35 40.58
CA LEU A 309 -2.28 -34.55 41.32
C LEU A 309 -2.30 -34.24 42.82
N LYS A 310 -2.96 -35.09 43.62
CA LYS A 310 -2.93 -34.95 45.08
C LYS A 310 -1.50 -35.14 45.58
N ASP A 311 -1.14 -34.39 46.61
CA ASP A 311 0.11 -34.64 47.34
C ASP A 311 0.17 -36.10 47.76
N MET A 312 1.38 -36.68 47.69
CA MET A 312 1.56 -38.10 47.87
C MET A 312 2.61 -38.35 48.95
N THR A 313 2.15 -38.86 50.08
CA THR A 313 2.95 -39.37 51.19
C THR A 313 3.21 -40.87 51.01
N PRO A 314 4.15 -41.46 51.79
CA PRO A 314 4.32 -42.91 51.83
C PRO A 314 3.06 -43.70 52.21
N ALA A 315 2.14 -43.12 52.98
CA ALA A 315 0.88 -43.76 53.35
C ALA A 315 -0.13 -43.75 52.20
N GLU A 316 -0.25 -42.63 51.48
CA GLU A 316 -1.11 -42.52 50.31
C GLU A 316 -0.61 -43.40 49.16
N MET A 317 0.71 -43.51 48.96
CA MET A 317 1.29 -44.41 47.96
C MET A 317 0.88 -45.87 48.23
N LYS A 318 0.93 -46.31 49.49
CA LYS A 318 0.44 -47.66 49.88
C LYS A 318 -1.05 -47.82 49.62
N THR A 319 -1.83 -46.76 49.82
CA THR A 319 -3.28 -46.76 49.57
C THR A 319 -3.56 -46.91 48.07
N TYR A 320 -2.85 -46.15 47.23
CA TYR A 320 -2.90 -46.32 45.78
C TYR A 320 -2.52 -47.74 45.35
N GLU A 321 -1.41 -48.29 45.85
CA GLU A 321 -0.95 -49.64 45.51
C GLU A 321 -1.97 -50.72 45.89
N LYS A 322 -2.67 -50.55 47.00
CA LYS A 322 -3.67 -51.49 47.50
C LYS A 322 -5.01 -51.38 46.76
N ASN A 323 -5.50 -50.16 46.56
CA ASN A 323 -6.90 -49.92 46.17
C ASN A 323 -7.09 -49.53 44.70
N ILE A 324 -6.07 -48.96 44.05
CA ILE A 324 -6.19 -48.35 42.71
C ILE A 324 -5.30 -49.05 41.67
N LYS A 325 -4.07 -49.43 42.01
CA LYS A 325 -3.10 -49.99 41.06
C LYS A 325 -3.67 -51.23 40.34
N GLY A 326 -3.68 -51.18 39.01
CA GLY A 326 -4.17 -52.27 38.15
C GLY A 326 -5.67 -52.52 38.25
N LYS A 327 -6.46 -51.57 38.78
CA LYS A 327 -7.93 -51.61 38.81
C LYS A 327 -8.50 -50.71 37.73
N ALA A 328 -9.62 -51.14 37.14
CA ALA A 328 -10.39 -50.30 36.23
C ALA A 328 -11.22 -49.28 37.03
N LEU A 329 -11.25 -48.05 36.54
CA LEU A 329 -11.88 -46.92 37.20
C LEU A 329 -12.97 -46.32 36.30
N SER A 330 -13.93 -45.67 36.93
CA SER A 330 -15.07 -44.98 36.32
C SER A 330 -15.05 -43.52 36.74
N LEU A 331 -15.24 -42.62 35.77
CA LEU A 331 -15.39 -41.20 36.02
C LEU A 331 -16.84 -40.92 36.43
N VAL A 332 -17.02 -40.45 37.65
CA VAL A 332 -18.32 -40.14 38.26
C VAL A 332 -18.63 -38.68 38.01
N ALA A 333 -19.73 -38.41 37.30
CA ALA A 333 -20.23 -37.06 37.02
C ALA A 333 -21.32 -36.65 38.02
N SER A 334 -22.15 -37.60 38.45
CA SER A 334 -23.19 -37.44 39.48
C SER A 334 -23.49 -38.79 40.16
N GLU A 335 -24.45 -38.84 41.10
CA GLU A 335 -24.90 -40.10 41.72
C GLU A 335 -25.39 -41.11 40.68
N ASN A 336 -26.07 -40.61 39.63
CA ASN A 336 -26.75 -41.43 38.63
C ASN A 336 -25.96 -41.57 37.32
N VAL A 337 -24.90 -40.78 37.10
CA VAL A 337 -24.18 -40.72 35.82
C VAL A 337 -22.69 -40.93 36.02
N ARG A 338 -22.16 -41.99 35.41
CA ARG A 338 -20.74 -42.33 35.42
C ARG A 338 -20.30 -42.99 34.12
N SER A 339 -19.00 -42.97 33.83
CA SER A 339 -18.45 -43.72 32.71
C SER A 339 -18.41 -45.22 33.00
N ILE A 340 -18.21 -46.04 31.96
CA ILE A 340 -17.87 -47.46 32.18
C ILE A 340 -16.53 -47.61 32.93
N TYR A 341 -16.33 -48.77 33.56
CA TYR A 341 -15.09 -49.11 34.27
C TYR A 341 -14.03 -49.61 33.28
N ASN A 342 -13.36 -48.70 32.59
CA ASN A 342 -12.31 -49.03 31.61
C ASN A 342 -11.07 -48.13 31.69
N TYR A 343 -11.07 -47.09 32.53
CA TYR A 343 -9.96 -46.15 32.61
C TYR A 343 -8.99 -46.51 33.74
N GLY A 344 -7.68 -46.45 33.49
CA GLY A 344 -6.65 -46.75 34.49
C GLY A 344 -5.92 -45.51 35.01
N VAL A 345 -5.34 -45.61 36.22
CA VAL A 345 -4.29 -44.69 36.69
C VAL A 345 -3.07 -45.52 37.04
N GLU A 346 -1.94 -45.25 36.38
CA GLU A 346 -0.70 -46.00 36.54
C GLU A 346 0.43 -45.10 37.04
N LEU A 347 0.92 -45.36 38.26
CA LEU A 347 2.11 -44.72 38.81
C LEU A 347 3.38 -45.50 38.48
N LYS A 348 4.35 -44.83 37.85
CA LYS A 348 5.66 -45.34 37.43
C LYS A 348 6.78 -44.57 38.10
N GLN A 349 7.89 -45.24 38.43
CA GLN A 349 9.05 -44.55 38.98
C GLN A 349 9.67 -43.65 37.91
N ALA A 350 9.89 -42.37 38.24
CA ALA A 350 10.51 -41.41 37.34
C ALA A 350 11.96 -41.80 37.03
N SER A 351 12.32 -41.74 35.74
CA SER A 351 13.67 -42.02 35.24
C SER A 351 14.27 -40.87 34.41
N ASN A 352 13.48 -39.83 34.09
CA ASN A 352 13.92 -38.74 33.22
C ASN A 352 14.79 -37.73 33.97
N LYS A 353 16.05 -37.62 33.57
CA LYS A 353 17.00 -36.60 34.09
C LYS A 353 17.25 -35.47 33.09
N ASN A 354 16.65 -35.53 31.91
CA ASN A 354 16.91 -34.59 30.83
C ASN A 354 16.01 -33.37 30.96
N SER A 355 16.52 -32.21 30.56
CA SER A 355 15.74 -31.00 30.34
C SER A 355 14.87 -31.13 29.10
N ALA A 356 13.66 -30.57 29.14
CA ALA A 356 12.88 -30.34 27.94
C ALA A 356 13.54 -29.27 27.05
N THR A 357 13.31 -29.42 25.75
CA THR A 357 13.70 -28.47 24.71
C THR A 357 12.53 -27.59 24.30
N PHE A 358 12.84 -26.40 23.81
CA PHE A 358 11.88 -25.38 23.42
C PHE A 358 12.32 -24.78 22.10
N LYS A 359 11.36 -24.49 21.23
CA LYS A 359 11.60 -23.89 19.92
C LYS A 359 11.34 -22.39 19.95
N ASP A 360 12.08 -21.68 19.11
CA ASP A 360 11.79 -20.29 18.78
C ASP A 360 10.37 -20.15 18.24
N ARG A 361 9.76 -18.98 18.51
CA ARG A 361 8.42 -18.65 18.08
C ARG A 361 8.41 -17.39 17.23
N THR A 362 7.49 -17.37 16.26
CA THR A 362 7.14 -16.17 15.52
C THR A 362 5.66 -15.86 15.78
N ILE A 363 5.38 -14.64 16.22
CA ILE A 363 4.02 -14.13 16.45
C ILE A 363 3.62 -13.32 15.21
N PRO A 364 2.60 -13.74 14.44
CA PRO A 364 2.07 -12.95 13.34
C PRO A 364 1.57 -11.58 13.80
N VAL A 365 1.62 -10.57 12.93
CA VAL A 365 1.20 -9.19 13.25
C VAL A 365 -0.22 -9.16 13.83
N ASP A 366 -1.15 -9.89 13.22
CA ASP A 366 -2.57 -9.93 13.61
C ASP A 366 -2.83 -10.59 14.97
N SER A 367 -1.82 -11.26 15.54
CA SER A 367 -1.88 -11.92 16.84
C SER A 367 -1.12 -11.15 17.94
N ILE A 368 -0.55 -9.98 17.62
CA ILE A 368 0.16 -9.14 18.60
C ILE A 368 -0.88 -8.47 19.51
N GLY A 369 -0.72 -8.65 20.83
CA GLY A 369 -1.64 -8.17 21.86
C GLY A 369 -2.16 -9.29 22.76
N GLU A 370 -2.13 -10.54 22.28
CA GLU A 370 -2.47 -11.70 23.07
C GLU A 370 -1.26 -12.21 23.90
N PRO A 371 -1.46 -12.71 25.13
CA PRO A 371 -0.40 -13.37 25.89
C PRO A 371 0.15 -14.60 25.17
N VAL A 372 1.45 -14.86 25.30
CA VAL A 372 2.14 -15.94 24.62
C VAL A 372 2.63 -16.97 25.64
N THR A 373 2.17 -18.22 25.51
CA THR A 373 2.61 -19.37 26.34
C THR A 373 3.65 -20.20 25.62
N ILE A 374 4.88 -20.25 26.13
CA ILE A 374 5.95 -21.08 25.58
C ILE A 374 5.73 -22.53 26.04
N VAL A 375 5.59 -23.45 25.10
CA VAL A 375 5.34 -24.88 25.37
C VAL A 375 6.59 -25.71 25.02
N PRO A 376 6.91 -26.76 25.80
CA PRO A 376 8.01 -27.67 25.49
C PRO A 376 7.70 -28.51 24.25
N GLU A 377 8.75 -28.97 23.55
CA GLU A 377 8.59 -29.89 22.42
C GLU A 377 8.04 -31.25 22.84
N GLU A 378 8.40 -31.71 24.04
CA GLU A 378 7.89 -32.91 24.68
C GLU A 378 7.50 -32.59 26.13
N ALA A 379 6.22 -32.75 26.48
CA ALA A 379 5.70 -32.44 27.82
C ALA A 379 6.15 -33.45 28.91
N GLY A 380 6.73 -34.58 28.51
CA GLY A 380 7.04 -35.70 29.40
C GLY A 380 8.23 -35.45 30.32
N GLY A 381 7.97 -35.17 31.60
CA GLY A 381 8.98 -35.29 32.68
C GLY A 381 9.50 -33.98 33.28
N ILE A 382 8.81 -32.87 33.04
CA ILE A 382 9.01 -31.61 33.78
C ILE A 382 8.07 -31.60 34.99
N TYR A 383 8.60 -31.32 36.17
CA TYR A 383 7.80 -31.13 37.38
C TYR A 383 7.20 -29.73 37.46
N ASP A 384 8.02 -28.71 37.18
CA ASP A 384 7.63 -27.31 37.08
C ASP A 384 8.65 -26.54 36.23
N SER A 385 8.23 -25.43 35.63
CA SER A 385 9.10 -24.56 34.82
C SER A 385 8.57 -23.13 34.75
N TYR A 386 9.48 -22.17 34.59
CA TYR A 386 9.14 -20.77 34.38
C TYR A 386 10.16 -20.05 33.49
N LEU A 387 9.72 -18.95 32.89
CA LEU A 387 10.56 -18.09 32.05
C LEU A 387 11.32 -17.06 32.88
N VAL A 388 12.53 -16.75 32.44
CA VAL A 388 13.29 -15.56 32.86
C VAL A 388 13.86 -14.86 31.64
N MET A 389 14.08 -13.55 31.73
CA MET A 389 14.77 -12.82 30.67
C MET A 389 16.19 -13.38 30.47
N ALA A 390 16.58 -13.63 29.23
CA ALA A 390 17.80 -14.38 28.93
C ALA A 390 19.09 -13.63 29.33
N ASP A 391 19.12 -12.32 29.10
CA ASP A 391 20.28 -11.45 29.27
C ASP A 391 19.85 -10.02 29.64
N ASP A 392 20.82 -9.12 29.81
CA ASP A 392 20.55 -7.73 30.19
C ASP A 392 19.86 -6.92 29.08
N GLU A 393 20.05 -7.29 27.81
CA GLU A 393 19.35 -6.69 26.67
C GLU A 393 17.86 -7.05 26.73
N ALA A 394 17.54 -8.33 26.92
CA ALA A 394 16.17 -8.80 27.09
C ALA A 394 15.51 -8.17 28.34
N LYS A 395 16.25 -7.94 29.44
CA LYS A 395 15.73 -7.19 30.60
C LYS A 395 15.43 -5.73 30.27
N ALA A 396 16.23 -5.07 29.44
CA ALA A 396 15.93 -3.71 29.00
C ALA A 396 14.67 -3.68 28.11
N ASP A 397 14.54 -4.65 27.22
CA ASP A 397 13.36 -4.83 26.38
C ASP A 397 12.10 -5.13 27.19
N SER A 398 12.21 -5.87 28.30
CA SER A 398 11.07 -6.13 29.17
C SER A 398 10.48 -4.83 29.75
N VAL A 399 11.34 -3.89 30.13
CA VAL A 399 10.90 -2.56 30.59
C VAL A 399 10.32 -1.75 29.45
N ARG A 400 11.00 -1.72 28.28
CA ARG A 400 10.59 -0.94 27.11
C ARG A 400 9.22 -1.35 26.58
N TYR A 401 8.97 -2.65 26.49
CA TYR A 401 7.74 -3.21 25.93
C TYR A 401 6.74 -3.67 26.98
N GLY A 402 7.00 -3.43 28.27
CA GLY A 402 6.10 -3.80 29.36
C GLY A 402 5.85 -5.30 29.46
N ILE A 403 6.90 -6.11 29.32
CA ILE A 403 6.80 -7.57 29.43
C ILE A 403 6.57 -7.97 30.89
N SER A 404 5.53 -8.77 31.11
CA SER A 404 5.24 -9.42 32.40
C SER A 404 5.21 -10.93 32.19
N ILE A 405 5.90 -11.67 33.07
CA ILE A 405 6.01 -13.14 33.00
C ILE A 405 5.17 -13.74 34.12
N ASP A 406 4.35 -14.72 33.77
CA ASP A 406 3.60 -15.60 34.67
C ASP A 406 3.87 -17.07 34.28
N GLY A 407 4.78 -17.71 35.02
CA GLY A 407 5.24 -19.07 34.72
C GLY A 407 5.84 -19.19 33.32
N MET A 408 5.17 -19.95 32.45
CA MET A 408 5.54 -20.16 31.04
C MET A 408 4.85 -19.21 30.06
N THR A 409 3.99 -18.32 30.56
CA THR A 409 3.25 -17.34 29.78
C THR A 409 3.82 -15.96 30.01
N PHE A 410 3.84 -15.11 28.98
CA PHE A 410 4.18 -13.71 29.15
C PHE A 410 3.25 -12.81 28.35
N SER A 411 3.01 -11.61 28.86
CA SER A 411 2.24 -10.54 28.21
C SER A 411 3.17 -9.37 27.85
N TYR A 412 2.74 -8.49 26.94
CA TYR A 412 3.53 -7.37 26.41
C TYR A 412 2.62 -6.27 25.84
N LYS A 413 3.19 -5.08 25.57
CA LYS A 413 2.50 -3.99 24.86
C LYS A 413 2.63 -4.17 23.34
N GLU A 414 1.64 -3.68 22.60
CA GLU A 414 1.63 -3.71 21.12
C GLU A 414 2.82 -3.00 20.46
N THR A 415 3.50 -2.10 21.18
CA THR A 415 4.68 -1.37 20.68
C THR A 415 5.89 -2.26 20.38
N ILE A 416 5.83 -3.55 20.69
CA ILE A 416 6.87 -4.56 20.42
C ILE A 416 6.96 -5.01 18.94
N LYS A 417 6.06 -4.54 18.06
CA LYS A 417 6.01 -4.91 16.64
C LYS A 417 7.40 -4.86 15.96
N GLY A 418 7.75 -5.92 15.24
CA GLY A 418 9.01 -6.04 14.50
C GLY A 418 10.27 -6.26 15.34
N GLN A 419 10.13 -6.61 16.63
CA GLN A 419 11.24 -6.89 17.55
C GLN A 419 11.39 -8.39 17.83
N ALA A 420 12.50 -8.78 18.47
CA ALA A 420 12.71 -10.13 18.97
C ALA A 420 13.18 -10.08 20.42
N VAL A 421 12.63 -10.94 21.27
CA VAL A 421 12.95 -11.02 22.70
C VAL A 421 13.35 -12.44 23.07
N LYS A 422 14.38 -12.58 23.92
CA LYS A 422 14.95 -13.86 24.33
C LYS A 422 14.58 -14.21 25.77
N PHE A 423 14.16 -15.45 25.97
CA PHE A 423 13.81 -16.01 27.27
C PHE A 423 14.65 -17.24 27.56
N THR A 424 15.12 -17.37 28.79
CA THR A 424 15.71 -18.61 29.29
C THR A 424 14.66 -19.36 30.09
N VAL A 425 14.57 -20.68 29.91
CA VAL A 425 13.63 -21.51 30.67
C VAL A 425 14.37 -22.15 31.84
N ARG A 426 13.86 -21.92 33.05
CA ARG A 426 14.26 -22.65 34.25
C ARG A 426 13.24 -23.76 34.49
N GLN A 427 13.72 -24.96 34.77
CA GLN A 427 12.88 -26.14 34.93
C GLN A 427 13.40 -27.05 36.04
N VAL A 428 12.49 -27.78 36.67
CA VAL A 428 12.82 -28.93 37.53
C VAL A 428 12.29 -30.18 36.88
N THR A 429 13.15 -31.18 36.68
CA THR A 429 12.73 -32.48 36.14
C THR A 429 11.93 -33.27 37.17
N ASN A 430 11.24 -34.31 36.71
CA ASN A 430 10.53 -35.26 37.58
C ASN A 430 11.44 -36.08 38.52
N THR A 431 12.76 -35.89 38.49
CA THR A 431 13.74 -36.46 39.45
C THR A 431 14.44 -35.38 40.30
N ALA A 432 13.81 -34.22 40.49
CA ALA A 432 14.33 -33.10 41.27
C ALA A 432 15.64 -32.47 40.75
N MET A 433 15.94 -32.60 39.45
CA MET A 433 17.09 -31.95 38.83
C MET A 433 16.69 -30.55 38.35
N VAL A 434 17.39 -29.51 38.83
CA VAL A 434 17.17 -28.13 38.38
C VAL A 434 18.05 -27.88 37.16
N VAL A 435 17.42 -27.47 36.06
CA VAL A 435 18.09 -27.18 34.80
C VAL A 435 17.68 -25.82 34.28
N THR A 436 18.64 -25.12 33.71
CA THR A 436 18.42 -23.93 32.91
C THR A 436 18.71 -24.31 31.47
N THR A 437 17.86 -23.91 30.52
CA THR A 437 18.15 -24.16 29.09
C THR A 437 19.48 -23.52 28.71
N ASN A 438 20.31 -24.25 27.97
CA ASN A 438 21.59 -23.73 27.50
C ASN A 438 21.38 -22.64 26.44
N ASP A 439 20.40 -22.86 25.56
CA ASP A 439 20.01 -21.93 24.52
C ASP A 439 18.72 -21.20 24.93
N PRO A 440 18.65 -19.87 24.79
CA PRO A 440 17.43 -19.11 25.04
C PRO A 440 16.43 -19.32 23.90
N VAL A 441 15.15 -19.26 24.24
CA VAL A 441 14.03 -19.23 23.30
C VAL A 441 13.85 -17.82 22.78
N THR A 442 13.93 -17.64 21.47
CA THR A 442 13.67 -16.35 20.82
C THR A 442 12.22 -16.27 20.38
N VAL A 443 11.51 -15.23 20.81
CA VAL A 443 10.18 -14.88 20.32
C VAL A 443 10.28 -13.66 19.43
N THR A 444 9.97 -13.83 18.15
CA THR A 444 9.99 -12.78 17.12
C THR A 444 8.58 -12.28 16.86
N PHE A 445 8.39 -10.97 16.90
CA PHE A 445 7.11 -10.31 16.64
C PHE A 445 7.06 -9.81 15.21
N GLY A 446 5.97 -10.14 14.50
CA GLY A 446 5.70 -9.69 13.16
C GLY A 446 5.83 -8.17 13.02
N LYS A 447 6.27 -7.74 11.84
CA LYS A 447 6.40 -6.33 11.48
C LYS A 447 5.32 -5.98 10.46
N GLU A 448 4.58 -4.92 10.70
CA GLU A 448 3.68 -4.37 9.67
C GLU A 448 4.49 -3.95 8.44
N ALA A 449 3.97 -4.29 7.26
CA ALA A 449 4.47 -3.70 6.03
C ALA A 449 4.28 -2.18 6.13
N PRO A 450 5.26 -1.35 5.75
CA PRO A 450 5.04 0.09 5.69
C PRO A 450 3.86 0.39 4.77
N GLU A 451 2.80 1.01 5.29
CA GLU A 451 1.83 1.66 4.45
C GLU A 451 2.55 2.74 3.63
N THR A 452 2.53 2.59 2.29
CA THR A 452 3.08 3.61 1.42
C THR A 452 2.09 4.75 1.33
N THR A 453 2.41 5.89 1.94
CA THR A 453 1.53 7.06 1.89
C THR A 453 1.85 7.90 0.66
N GLU A 454 0.83 8.20 -0.14
CA GLU A 454 0.90 9.18 -1.22
C GLU A 454 0.58 10.59 -0.71
N ILE A 455 1.38 11.58 -1.13
CA ILE A 455 1.25 12.97 -0.71
C ILE A 455 1.43 13.86 -1.93
N ILE A 456 0.39 14.62 -2.27
CA ILE A 456 0.40 15.57 -3.38
C ILE A 456 0.63 16.98 -2.80
N LEU A 457 1.65 17.66 -3.31
CA LEU A 457 1.98 19.05 -2.95
C LEU A 457 1.31 20.05 -3.91
N ALA A 458 1.40 21.34 -3.58
CA ALA A 458 0.81 22.40 -4.39
C ALA A 458 1.46 22.48 -5.78
N GLU A 459 0.64 22.76 -6.80
CA GLU A 459 1.10 22.93 -8.18
C GLU A 459 2.09 24.09 -8.31
N GLN A 460 3.15 23.88 -9.10
CA GLN A 460 4.16 24.88 -9.41
C GLN A 460 4.03 25.36 -10.87
N ALA A 461 4.36 26.62 -11.13
CA ALA A 461 4.39 27.18 -12.48
C ALA A 461 5.80 27.67 -12.82
N HIS A 462 6.25 27.40 -14.04
CA HIS A 462 7.53 27.85 -14.55
C HIS A 462 7.39 28.36 -15.99
N ASN A 463 8.00 29.51 -16.31
CA ASN A 463 8.14 29.95 -17.70
C ASN A 463 9.50 29.51 -18.21
N ALA A 464 9.57 28.91 -19.39
CA ALA A 464 10.84 28.49 -19.95
C ALA A 464 11.78 29.68 -20.16
N VAL A 465 13.02 29.54 -19.70
CA VAL A 465 14.05 30.59 -19.74
C VAL A 465 15.39 29.98 -20.13
N ALA A 466 16.25 30.74 -20.80
CA ALA A 466 17.59 30.30 -21.17
C ALA A 466 18.61 30.50 -20.05
N THR A 467 19.70 29.74 -20.10
CA THR A 467 20.87 29.98 -19.27
C THR A 467 21.59 31.23 -19.77
N TYR A 468 21.91 32.15 -18.85
CA TYR A 468 22.70 33.34 -19.17
C TYR A 468 23.96 33.43 -18.33
N THR A 469 24.97 34.13 -18.84
CA THR A 469 26.20 34.41 -18.10
C THR A 469 26.12 35.82 -17.54
N ASN A 470 26.25 35.97 -16.23
CA ASN A 470 26.24 37.29 -15.60
C ASN A 470 27.54 38.06 -15.87
N ALA A 471 27.59 39.34 -15.48
CA ALA A 471 28.77 40.19 -15.66
C ALA A 471 30.04 39.68 -14.97
N ALA A 472 29.90 38.78 -13.98
CA ALA A 472 31.00 38.11 -13.30
C ALA A 472 31.47 36.82 -13.99
N GLY A 473 30.93 36.49 -15.17
CA GLY A 473 31.28 35.27 -15.92
C GLY A 473 30.60 34.00 -15.39
N GLN A 474 29.65 34.11 -14.45
CA GLN A 474 28.96 32.96 -13.86
C GLN A 474 27.72 32.60 -14.67
N LYS A 475 27.56 31.31 -14.97
CA LYS A 475 26.38 30.76 -15.62
C LYS A 475 25.23 30.66 -14.62
N ILE A 476 24.14 31.36 -14.89
CA ILE A 476 22.91 31.36 -14.09
C ILE A 476 21.87 30.50 -14.80
N ALA A 477 21.38 29.47 -14.09
CA ALA A 477 20.43 28.49 -14.59
C ALA A 477 19.10 28.59 -13.83
N ASN A 478 18.16 29.36 -14.39
CA ASN A 478 16.85 29.62 -13.80
C ASN A 478 15.78 28.59 -14.21
N GLN A 479 16.19 27.46 -14.82
CA GLN A 479 15.28 26.39 -15.22
C GLN A 479 14.95 25.47 -14.03
N PHE A 480 14.13 25.91 -13.09
CA PHE A 480 13.79 25.11 -11.91
C PHE A 480 12.43 25.47 -11.32
N ILE A 481 11.86 24.54 -10.56
CA ILE A 481 10.76 24.80 -9.61
C ILE A 481 11.23 24.60 -8.18
N ILE A 482 10.54 25.21 -7.21
CA ILE A 482 10.80 25.04 -5.78
C ILE A 482 9.50 24.61 -5.10
N ALA A 483 9.47 23.38 -4.58
CA ALA A 483 8.34 22.86 -3.83
C ALA A 483 8.49 23.10 -2.32
N ASP A 484 7.42 23.53 -1.67
CA ASP A 484 7.34 23.67 -0.21
C ASP A 484 6.92 22.35 0.44
N PHE A 485 7.76 21.84 1.36
CA PHE A 485 7.53 20.59 2.06
C PHE A 485 6.83 20.78 3.42
N ALA A 486 6.45 22.01 3.80
CA ALA A 486 5.66 22.23 5.02
C ALA A 486 4.37 21.38 5.06
N PRO A 487 3.55 21.27 3.98
CA PRO A 487 2.37 20.41 3.98
C PRO A 487 2.70 18.92 4.14
N TYR A 488 3.83 18.48 3.58
CA TYR A 488 4.32 17.12 3.75
C TYR A 488 4.63 16.82 5.22
N PHE A 489 5.42 17.67 5.88
CA PHE A 489 5.77 17.48 7.30
C PHE A 489 4.57 17.59 8.23
N ALA A 490 3.60 18.47 7.93
CA ALA A 490 2.36 18.53 8.70
C ALA A 490 1.59 17.20 8.72
N LYS A 491 1.77 16.34 7.69
CA LYS A 491 1.12 15.02 7.59
C LYS A 491 1.96 13.89 8.19
N VAL A 492 3.27 13.85 7.91
CA VAL A 492 4.13 12.70 8.28
C VAL A 492 4.97 12.90 9.54
N ALA A 493 5.17 14.15 9.97
CA ALA A 493 6.00 14.51 11.11
C ALA A 493 5.47 15.81 11.75
N PRO A 494 4.22 15.80 12.28
CA PRO A 494 3.50 17.02 12.68
C PRO A 494 4.15 17.72 13.88
N THR A 495 4.87 16.98 14.73
CA THR A 495 5.59 17.57 15.87
C THR A 495 7.10 17.61 15.64
N ALA A 496 7.79 18.44 16.43
CA ALA A 496 9.26 18.48 16.41
C ALA A 496 9.89 17.14 16.81
N GLY A 497 9.24 16.37 17.69
CA GLY A 497 9.69 15.02 18.06
C GLY A 497 9.60 14.04 16.89
N ASP A 498 8.47 14.05 16.18
CA ASP A 498 8.27 13.18 15.00
C ASP A 498 9.25 13.51 13.87
N ARG A 499 9.55 14.80 13.69
CA ARG A 499 10.54 15.25 12.71
C ARG A 499 11.94 14.71 13.02
N LEU A 500 12.32 14.59 14.29
CA LEU A 500 13.60 13.98 14.69
C LEU A 500 13.63 12.49 14.35
N VAL A 501 12.56 11.76 14.62
CA VAL A 501 12.45 10.33 14.27
C VAL A 501 12.50 10.14 12.77
N TRP A 502 11.72 10.91 12.01
CA TRP A 502 11.74 10.88 10.55
C TRP A 502 13.14 11.14 9.99
N ASN A 503 13.87 12.12 10.56
CA ASN A 503 15.23 12.45 10.12
C ASN A 503 16.21 11.29 10.34
N ASP A 504 15.98 10.48 11.38
CA ASP A 504 16.80 9.31 11.66
C ASP A 504 16.39 8.08 10.84
N ASP A 505 15.13 7.97 10.42
CA ASP A 505 14.67 6.82 9.65
C ASP A 505 14.87 6.96 8.14
N MET A 506 14.81 8.18 7.60
CA MET A 506 14.72 8.40 6.16
C MET A 506 16.09 8.58 5.47
N ALA A 507 16.21 8.04 4.27
CA ALA A 507 17.37 8.20 3.41
C ALA A 507 17.29 9.49 2.57
N ASN A 508 18.44 9.93 2.04
CA ASN A 508 18.47 11.03 1.09
C ASN A 508 17.75 10.63 -0.22
N PHE A 509 16.80 11.46 -0.66
CA PHE A 509 15.94 11.22 -1.83
C PHE A 509 16.29 12.07 -3.06
N THR A 510 17.32 12.92 -3.02
CA THR A 510 17.61 13.86 -4.13
C THR A 510 17.90 13.18 -5.47
N ASN A 511 18.24 11.89 -5.46
CA ASN A 511 18.46 11.07 -6.66
C ASN A 511 17.24 10.21 -7.05
N ASN A 512 16.17 10.24 -6.26
CA ASN A 512 14.98 9.41 -6.41
C ASN A 512 13.80 10.22 -6.96
N VAL A 513 14.08 11.15 -7.88
CA VAL A 513 13.07 12.02 -8.51
C VAL A 513 12.80 11.52 -9.92
N LYS A 514 11.53 11.29 -10.24
CA LYS A 514 11.04 11.00 -11.60
C LYS A 514 10.21 12.16 -12.09
N LEU A 515 10.35 12.53 -13.36
CA LEU A 515 9.51 13.53 -14.02
C LEU A 515 8.62 12.82 -15.03
N ILE A 516 7.31 12.93 -14.83
CA ILE A 516 6.30 12.36 -15.72
C ILE A 516 5.58 13.52 -16.42
N TRP A 517 5.50 13.46 -17.75
CA TRP A 517 4.80 14.43 -18.58
C TRP A 517 3.50 13.82 -19.11
N ASP A 518 2.39 14.48 -18.84
CA ASP A 518 1.09 14.19 -19.43
C ASP A 518 0.90 15.09 -20.66
N GLU A 519 1.34 14.57 -21.82
CA GLU A 519 1.17 15.25 -23.10
C GLU A 519 -0.31 15.24 -23.53
N LEU A 520 -0.83 16.36 -23.99
CA LEU A 520 -2.18 16.45 -24.55
C LEU A 520 -2.14 16.39 -26.08
N ASN A 521 -3.10 15.66 -26.65
CA ASN A 521 -3.37 15.63 -28.09
C ASN A 521 -4.12 16.89 -28.55
N GLU A 522 -4.44 16.97 -29.86
CA GLU A 522 -5.16 18.10 -30.45
C GLU A 522 -6.59 18.33 -29.89
N TYR A 523 -7.16 17.32 -29.21
CA TYR A 523 -8.47 17.35 -28.57
C TYR A 523 -8.39 17.69 -27.07
N GLY A 524 -7.18 17.85 -26.52
CA GLY A 524 -6.97 18.12 -25.09
C GLY A 524 -6.99 16.88 -24.20
N GLU A 525 -6.83 15.68 -24.77
CA GLU A 525 -6.81 14.41 -24.05
C GLU A 525 -5.37 13.90 -23.88
N SER A 526 -5.10 13.23 -22.77
CA SER A 526 -3.81 12.59 -22.50
C SER A 526 -3.42 11.59 -23.58
N VAL A 527 -2.21 11.72 -24.11
CA VAL A 527 -1.65 10.81 -25.15
C VAL A 527 -1.35 9.42 -24.57
N LYS A 528 -1.09 9.34 -23.25
CA LYS A 528 -0.80 8.09 -22.55
C LYS A 528 -1.35 8.13 -21.12
N GLU A 529 -2.07 7.09 -20.73
CA GLU A 529 -2.80 6.99 -19.45
C GLU A 529 -1.92 7.26 -18.21
N ASP A 530 -0.70 6.71 -18.16
CA ASP A 530 0.24 6.91 -17.04
C ASP A 530 1.22 8.08 -17.24
N GLY A 531 1.06 8.83 -18.32
CA GLY A 531 2.04 9.80 -18.78
C GLY A 531 3.35 9.19 -19.29
N ILE A 532 4.27 10.08 -19.62
CA ILE A 532 5.55 9.79 -20.28
C ILE A 532 6.68 10.10 -19.31
N ASP A 533 7.53 9.11 -19.01
CA ASP A 533 8.73 9.34 -18.21
C ASP A 533 9.77 10.12 -19.03
N VAL A 534 9.98 11.38 -18.65
CA VAL A 534 10.93 12.31 -19.26
C VAL A 534 12.12 12.60 -18.34
N THR A 535 12.32 11.78 -17.30
CA THR A 535 13.33 12.01 -16.27
C THR A 535 14.72 12.16 -16.88
N THR A 536 15.11 11.28 -17.80
CA THR A 536 16.46 11.29 -18.38
C THR A 536 16.72 12.50 -19.28
N GLN A 537 15.68 13.07 -19.89
CA GLN A 537 15.79 14.22 -20.78
C GLN A 537 15.67 15.55 -20.04
N LEU A 538 14.75 15.64 -19.07
CA LEU A 538 14.37 16.90 -18.43
C LEU A 538 15.00 17.12 -17.06
N PHE A 539 15.15 16.08 -16.24
CA PHE A 539 15.67 16.22 -14.87
C PHE A 539 17.19 16.40 -14.87
N LYS A 540 17.67 17.40 -14.14
CA LYS A 540 19.10 17.64 -13.93
C LYS A 540 19.56 17.22 -12.54
N THR A 541 18.91 17.76 -11.51
CA THR A 541 19.22 17.46 -10.10
C THR A 541 18.13 17.99 -9.17
N ALA A 542 18.06 17.45 -7.95
CA ALA A 542 17.26 17.99 -6.86
C ALA A 542 18.18 18.53 -5.75
N ILE A 543 17.84 19.70 -5.22
CA ILE A 543 18.64 20.41 -4.21
C ILE A 543 17.75 20.74 -3.02
N LEU A 544 18.23 20.40 -1.82
CA LEU A 544 17.57 20.74 -0.57
C LEU A 544 17.79 22.23 -0.23
N LEU A 545 16.72 22.93 0.11
CA LEU A 545 16.71 24.35 0.43
C LEU A 545 16.09 24.62 1.80
N ASN A 546 16.56 25.67 2.45
CA ASN A 546 15.92 26.23 3.64
C ASN A 546 14.68 27.06 3.26
N ALA A 547 13.97 27.58 4.26
CA ALA A 547 12.78 28.41 4.06
C ALA A 547 13.02 29.66 3.18
N ASN A 548 14.26 30.17 3.15
CA ASN A 548 14.68 31.34 2.37
C ASN A 548 15.19 31.00 0.96
N ASN A 549 14.88 29.80 0.43
CA ASN A 549 15.28 29.33 -0.89
C ASN A 549 16.82 29.24 -1.09
N SER A 550 17.59 29.08 -0.02
CA SER A 550 19.05 28.94 -0.06
C SER A 550 19.48 27.54 0.34
N ASN A 551 20.54 27.03 -0.28
CA ASN A 551 21.21 25.79 0.16
C ASN A 551 22.27 26.04 1.24
N ASP A 552 22.45 27.31 1.66
CA ASP A 552 23.46 27.78 2.62
C ASP A 552 24.86 27.16 2.36
N ASN A 553 25.32 27.24 1.11
CA ASN A 553 26.58 26.67 0.64
C ASN A 553 26.74 25.17 0.95
N GLY A 554 25.64 24.41 0.84
CA GLY A 554 25.61 22.96 1.06
C GLY A 554 25.40 22.53 2.51
N LYS A 555 25.09 23.47 3.43
CA LYS A 555 24.79 23.15 4.84
C LYS A 555 23.37 22.61 5.04
N VAL A 556 22.46 22.91 4.10
CA VAL A 556 21.10 22.35 4.14
C VAL A 556 21.15 20.87 3.78
N ASN A 557 20.54 20.05 4.64
CA ASN A 557 20.53 18.59 4.55
C ASN A 557 19.16 18.04 4.98
N MET A 558 19.03 16.72 5.01
CA MET A 558 17.78 16.02 5.35
C MET A 558 17.17 16.45 6.69
N SER A 559 17.99 16.86 7.67
CA SER A 559 17.51 17.21 9.01
C SER A 559 16.88 18.60 9.12
N ASN A 560 17.22 19.52 8.20
CA ASN A 560 16.88 20.94 8.32
C ASN A 560 16.33 21.58 7.03
N PHE A 561 16.10 20.81 5.97
CA PHE A 561 15.47 21.34 4.77
C PHE A 561 13.99 21.67 5.02
N SER A 562 13.50 22.65 4.25
CA SER A 562 12.09 23.08 4.23
C SER A 562 11.50 23.01 2.83
N LYS A 563 12.34 23.11 1.80
CA LYS A 563 11.94 23.16 0.40
C LYS A 563 12.86 22.29 -0.45
N VAL A 564 12.36 21.85 -1.60
CA VAL A 564 13.14 21.09 -2.58
C VAL A 564 13.12 21.84 -3.91
N LYS A 565 14.29 22.16 -4.44
CA LYS A 565 14.46 22.71 -5.78
C LYS A 565 14.68 21.58 -6.77
N ILE A 566 13.82 21.49 -7.78
CA ILE A 566 13.96 20.55 -8.90
C ILE A 566 14.52 21.34 -10.08
N GLN A 567 15.79 21.10 -10.41
CA GLN A 567 16.47 21.74 -11.53
C GLN A 567 16.27 20.92 -12.80
N PHE A 568 15.91 21.61 -13.88
CA PHE A 568 15.76 21.04 -15.22
C PHE A 568 17.03 21.21 -16.06
N ASN A 569 17.14 20.43 -17.12
CA ASN A 569 18.16 20.58 -18.16
C ASN A 569 17.93 21.87 -18.98
N GLU A 570 19.01 22.43 -19.53
CA GLU A 570 19.05 23.82 -20.03
C GLU A 570 18.12 24.11 -21.20
N GLU A 571 17.74 23.09 -21.98
CA GLU A 571 16.89 23.23 -23.16
C GLU A 571 15.51 22.59 -22.99
N TYR A 572 15.15 22.12 -21.79
CA TYR A 572 13.88 21.42 -21.56
C TYR A 572 13.63 20.29 -22.58
N ALA A 573 14.64 19.45 -22.81
CA ALA A 573 14.55 18.36 -23.78
C ALA A 573 13.48 17.33 -23.37
N GLY A 574 12.88 16.68 -24.38
CA GLY A 574 11.93 15.59 -24.18
C GLY A 574 10.47 16.01 -24.00
N ILE A 575 10.17 17.31 -24.06
CA ILE A 575 8.80 17.85 -23.91
C ILE A 575 8.47 18.89 -24.98
N THR A 576 7.18 19.18 -25.16
CA THR A 576 6.68 20.34 -25.89
C THR A 576 6.28 21.46 -24.91
N LEU A 577 6.89 22.64 -25.03
CA LEU A 577 6.64 23.74 -24.07
C LEU A 577 5.20 24.27 -24.16
N GLY A 578 4.56 24.42 -23.01
CA GLY A 578 3.17 24.86 -22.89
C GLY A 578 2.14 23.81 -23.34
N ASN A 579 2.53 22.54 -23.49
CA ASN A 579 1.61 21.43 -23.75
C ASN A 579 1.49 20.52 -22.52
N GLY A 580 0.28 20.36 -22.01
CA GLY A 580 -0.04 19.45 -20.91
C GLY A 580 0.54 19.83 -19.55
N THR A 581 0.52 18.86 -18.63
CA THR A 581 1.01 19.02 -17.25
C THR A 581 2.17 18.08 -16.97
N LEU A 582 3.00 18.43 -16.00
CA LEU A 582 4.07 17.57 -15.51
C LEU A 582 3.86 17.26 -14.04
N LYS A 583 4.40 16.14 -13.58
CA LYS A 583 4.53 15.84 -12.16
C LYS A 583 5.92 15.33 -11.84
N ALA A 584 6.48 15.82 -10.73
CA ALA A 584 7.67 15.25 -10.14
C ALA A 584 7.26 14.27 -9.05
N VAL A 585 7.62 13.01 -9.22
CA VAL A 585 7.35 11.92 -8.28
C VAL A 585 8.63 11.61 -7.52
N ILE A 586 8.63 11.82 -6.21
CA ILE A 586 9.79 11.61 -5.34
C ILE A 586 9.55 10.38 -4.48
N GLU A 587 10.39 9.37 -4.63
CA GLU A 587 10.35 8.15 -3.82
C GLU A 587 11.14 8.35 -2.51
N MET A 588 10.42 8.37 -1.39
CA MET A 588 10.97 8.56 -0.06
C MET A 588 11.21 7.19 0.57
N LYS A 589 12.48 6.81 0.70
CA LYS A 589 12.92 5.51 1.23
C LYS A 589 13.49 5.65 2.63
N ASP A 590 13.37 4.61 3.44
CA ASP A 590 14.10 4.52 4.70
C ASP A 590 15.60 4.26 4.46
N LYS A 591 16.43 4.41 5.50
CA LYS A 591 17.88 4.12 5.44
C LYS A 591 18.22 2.65 5.10
N LYS A 592 17.23 1.74 5.15
CA LYS A 592 17.37 0.33 4.74
C LYS A 592 16.96 0.11 3.27
N GLY A 593 16.51 1.15 2.56
CA GLY A 593 16.12 1.12 1.15
C GLY A 593 14.66 0.79 0.88
N ASN A 594 13.81 0.60 1.91
CA ASN A 594 12.40 0.31 1.71
C ASN A 594 11.64 1.59 1.39
N LEU A 595 10.75 1.54 0.40
CA LEU A 595 9.84 2.66 0.09
C LEU A 595 8.88 2.89 1.25
N ARG A 596 8.77 4.15 1.70
CA ARG A 596 7.89 4.56 2.81
C ARG A 596 6.82 5.55 2.38
N GLN A 597 7.18 6.53 1.56
CA GLN A 597 6.21 7.49 1.00
C GLN A 597 6.54 7.83 -0.45
N THR A 598 5.53 8.31 -1.16
CA THR A 598 5.68 8.94 -2.48
C THR A 598 5.16 10.37 -2.39
N VAL A 599 5.97 11.33 -2.83
CA VAL A 599 5.59 12.75 -2.90
C VAL A 599 5.43 13.15 -4.35
N GLU A 600 4.23 13.57 -4.73
CA GLU A 600 3.94 14.12 -6.05
C GLU A 600 3.90 15.65 -6.00
N ILE A 601 4.62 16.30 -6.93
CA ILE A 601 4.62 17.75 -7.12
C ILE A 601 4.14 18.02 -8.54
N PRO A 602 2.87 18.42 -8.75
CA PRO A 602 2.39 18.83 -10.06
C PRO A 602 3.03 20.17 -10.46
N PHE A 603 3.31 20.34 -11.75
CA PHE A 603 3.83 21.60 -12.28
C PHE A 603 3.59 21.77 -13.78
N THR A 604 3.69 23.02 -14.25
CA THR A 604 3.63 23.36 -15.68
C THR A 604 4.89 24.09 -16.13
N ILE A 605 5.27 23.89 -17.39
CA ILE A 605 6.32 24.67 -18.05
C ILE A 605 5.70 25.39 -19.26
N ALA A 606 5.42 26.66 -19.10
CA ALA A 606 4.93 27.53 -20.15
C ALA A 606 6.06 27.94 -21.11
N LYS A 607 5.67 28.43 -22.29
CA LYS A 607 6.60 29.04 -23.26
C LYS A 607 7.30 30.27 -22.64
N PRO A 608 8.47 30.67 -23.16
CA PRO A 608 9.16 31.88 -22.72
C PRO A 608 8.27 33.12 -22.80
N THR A 609 8.45 34.04 -21.86
CA THR A 609 7.74 35.33 -21.86
C THR A 609 8.25 36.22 -23.01
N ALA A 610 7.47 37.23 -23.37
CA ALA A 610 7.90 38.21 -24.38
C ALA A 610 9.20 38.93 -23.98
N GLU A 611 9.37 39.22 -22.68
CA GLU A 611 10.60 39.81 -22.13
C GLU A 611 11.81 38.89 -22.31
N GLU A 612 11.64 37.59 -22.01
CA GLU A 612 12.69 36.60 -22.22
C GLU A 612 13.06 36.50 -23.71
N ILE A 613 12.08 36.37 -24.60
CA ILE A 613 12.29 36.31 -26.05
C ILE A 613 13.07 37.54 -26.52
N ASN A 614 12.64 38.75 -26.13
CA ASN A 614 13.29 40.00 -26.55
C ASN A 614 14.72 40.13 -25.98
N SER A 615 15.01 39.55 -24.81
CA SER A 615 16.37 39.57 -24.23
C SER A 615 17.41 38.84 -25.09
N HIS A 616 16.96 37.91 -25.95
CA HIS A 616 17.79 37.17 -26.89
C HIS A 616 17.92 37.83 -28.26
N VAL A 617 17.21 38.93 -28.50
CA VAL A 617 17.26 39.68 -29.77
C VAL A 617 18.33 40.76 -29.69
N THR A 618 19.50 40.45 -30.25
CA THR A 618 20.59 41.41 -30.35
C THR A 618 20.98 41.60 -31.81
N TRP A 619 20.94 42.83 -32.28
CA TRP A 619 21.49 43.22 -33.58
C TRP A 619 22.85 43.87 -33.38
N ASP A 620 23.70 43.77 -34.40
CA ASP A 620 25.03 44.38 -34.39
C ASP A 620 24.91 45.89 -34.20
N ALA A 621 25.36 46.37 -33.04
CA ALA A 621 25.27 47.77 -32.64
C ALA A 621 26.03 48.72 -33.59
N GLN A 622 26.94 48.20 -34.42
CA GLN A 622 27.58 48.98 -35.48
C GLN A 622 26.60 49.43 -36.57
N TYR A 623 25.56 48.63 -36.83
CA TYR A 623 24.59 48.85 -37.91
C TYR A 623 23.19 49.15 -37.40
N TYR A 624 22.88 48.78 -36.16
CA TYR A 624 21.56 48.93 -35.56
C TYR A 624 21.52 50.04 -34.53
N SER A 625 20.74 51.09 -34.81
CA SER A 625 20.53 52.21 -33.89
C SER A 625 19.10 52.73 -34.00
N ASN A 626 18.53 53.22 -32.88
CA ASN A 626 17.18 53.78 -32.81
C ASN A 626 16.09 52.89 -33.44
N GLY A 627 16.23 51.56 -33.32
CA GLY A 627 15.28 50.61 -33.86
C GLY A 627 15.39 50.35 -35.37
N VAL A 628 16.47 50.79 -36.02
CA VAL A 628 16.68 50.67 -37.47
C VAL A 628 18.07 50.08 -37.78
N LEU A 629 18.10 49.01 -38.57
CA LEU A 629 19.31 48.46 -39.16
C LEU A 629 19.67 49.26 -40.42
N LYS A 630 20.79 49.98 -40.39
CA LYS A 630 21.23 50.86 -41.46
C LYS A 630 22.47 50.27 -42.14
N VAL A 631 22.45 50.26 -43.47
CA VAL A 631 23.60 49.90 -44.30
C VAL A 631 23.83 50.97 -45.36
N VAL A 632 25.10 51.24 -45.68
CA VAL A 632 25.51 52.34 -46.56
C VAL A 632 26.03 51.78 -47.87
N GLU A 633 25.57 52.36 -48.99
CA GLU A 633 25.95 51.98 -50.36
C GLU A 633 25.76 50.49 -50.71
N GLN A 634 24.80 49.83 -50.05
CA GLN A 634 24.36 48.48 -50.39
C GLN A 634 22.93 48.51 -50.93
N ASN A 635 22.62 47.56 -51.82
CA ASN A 635 21.26 47.30 -52.29
C ASN A 635 20.73 45.95 -51.77
N SER A 636 21.56 45.18 -51.07
CA SER A 636 21.20 43.87 -50.54
C SER A 636 21.96 43.57 -49.25
N ILE A 637 21.30 42.96 -48.27
CA ILE A 637 21.89 42.55 -46.99
C ILE A 637 21.43 41.16 -46.59
N THR A 638 22.30 40.40 -45.94
CA THR A 638 21.93 39.11 -45.32
C THR A 638 21.69 39.32 -43.83
N LEU A 639 20.45 39.16 -43.35
CA LEU A 639 20.06 39.49 -41.98
C LEU A 639 20.90 38.74 -40.92
N ASN A 640 21.21 37.47 -41.15
CA ASN A 640 22.02 36.65 -40.25
C ASN A 640 23.43 37.21 -40.01
N THR A 641 23.99 38.00 -40.94
CA THR A 641 25.29 38.65 -40.75
C THR A 641 25.25 39.70 -39.64
N PHE A 642 24.10 40.35 -39.46
CA PHE A 642 23.89 41.45 -38.52
C PHE A 642 23.22 41.01 -37.21
N PHE A 643 22.71 39.78 -37.12
CA PHE A 643 22.14 39.25 -35.90
C PHE A 643 23.24 38.67 -34.99
N LYS A 644 23.23 39.05 -33.72
CA LYS A 644 24.20 38.67 -32.67
C LYS A 644 23.49 38.16 -31.41
N GLY A 645 22.32 37.53 -31.56
CA GLY A 645 21.53 37.01 -30.44
C GLY A 645 22.33 36.06 -29.55
N ALA A 646 22.19 36.22 -28.24
CA ALA A 646 22.84 35.35 -27.25
C ALA A 646 22.08 34.02 -27.17
N ASN A 647 22.72 32.89 -27.47
CA ASN A 647 22.12 31.54 -27.44
C ASN A 647 20.86 31.39 -28.33
N ALA A 648 20.69 32.26 -29.33
CA ALA A 648 19.56 32.25 -30.24
C ALA A 648 20.02 32.38 -31.69
N THR A 649 19.31 31.73 -32.61
CA THR A 649 19.53 31.85 -34.05
C THR A 649 18.35 32.57 -34.71
N LEU A 650 18.63 33.44 -35.66
CA LEU A 650 17.56 34.13 -36.40
C LEU A 650 16.99 33.19 -37.47
N VAL A 651 15.66 33.08 -37.48
CA VAL A 651 14.90 32.26 -38.43
C VAL A 651 14.19 33.20 -39.40
N THR A 652 14.49 33.03 -40.70
CA THR A 652 14.07 33.95 -41.76
C THR A 652 13.15 33.33 -42.81
N GLU A 653 12.80 32.04 -42.67
CA GLU A 653 12.01 31.28 -43.65
C GLU A 653 10.68 31.97 -44.03
N ASN A 654 10.01 32.59 -43.05
CA ASN A 654 8.73 33.25 -43.24
C ASN A 654 8.82 34.79 -43.22
N ALA A 655 10.04 35.34 -43.23
CA ALA A 655 10.26 36.77 -43.19
C ALA A 655 9.69 37.44 -44.44
N ALA A 656 8.88 38.49 -44.24
CA ALA A 656 8.18 39.16 -45.34
C ALA A 656 8.22 40.68 -45.17
N PRO A 657 8.15 41.46 -46.26
CA PRO A 657 7.91 42.90 -46.15
C PRO A 657 6.58 43.17 -45.44
N ALA A 658 6.56 44.18 -44.57
CA ALA A 658 5.32 44.66 -43.98
C ALA A 658 4.39 45.27 -45.06
N THR A 659 3.10 45.38 -44.75
CA THR A 659 2.13 46.02 -45.65
C THR A 659 2.62 47.42 -46.06
N GLY A 660 2.60 47.74 -47.35
CA GLY A 660 3.12 49.02 -47.89
C GLY A 660 4.63 49.11 -48.06
N ASN A 661 5.39 48.03 -47.82
CA ASN A 661 6.85 47.96 -48.01
C ASN A 661 7.24 47.05 -49.19
N ASP A 662 6.46 47.11 -50.29
CA ASP A 662 6.61 46.27 -51.48
C ASP A 662 7.89 46.55 -52.29
N LYS A 663 8.63 47.61 -51.95
CA LYS A 663 9.89 48.01 -52.61
C LYS A 663 11.12 47.25 -52.13
N ILE A 664 10.97 46.34 -51.17
CA ILE A 664 12.00 45.36 -50.80
C ILE A 664 11.54 43.95 -51.14
N LYS A 665 12.51 43.07 -51.42
CA LYS A 665 12.34 41.63 -51.63
C LYS A 665 13.09 40.90 -50.53
N ILE A 666 12.52 39.80 -50.01
CA ILE A 666 13.16 38.98 -48.98
C ILE A 666 13.15 37.53 -49.46
N GLU A 667 14.34 36.94 -49.61
CA GLU A 667 14.52 35.54 -49.99
C GLU A 667 15.67 34.94 -49.19
N ASN A 668 15.43 33.81 -48.51
CA ASN A 668 16.46 33.10 -47.74
C ASN A 668 17.24 34.00 -46.74
N GLY A 669 16.53 34.94 -46.10
CA GLY A 669 17.13 35.91 -45.17
C GLY A 669 17.93 37.03 -45.82
N VAL A 670 17.97 37.10 -47.15
CA VAL A 670 18.55 38.21 -47.92
C VAL A 670 17.47 39.23 -48.22
N VAL A 671 17.69 40.48 -47.81
CA VAL A 671 16.80 41.62 -48.08
C VAL A 671 17.40 42.45 -49.19
N THR A 672 16.70 42.58 -50.31
CA THR A 672 17.15 43.32 -51.49
C THR A 672 16.21 44.48 -51.79
N LEU A 673 16.77 45.67 -52.00
CA LEU A 673 16.06 46.83 -52.50
C LEU A 673 15.76 46.63 -54.00
N LYS A 674 14.49 46.75 -54.39
CA LYS A 674 14.07 46.65 -55.80
C LYS A 674 14.46 47.91 -56.57
N ASP A 675 14.47 47.84 -57.89
CA ASP A 675 14.84 48.95 -58.78
C ASP A 675 13.94 50.19 -58.62
N ASP A 676 12.67 49.98 -58.25
CA ASP A 676 11.70 51.04 -57.96
C ASP A 676 11.74 51.51 -56.48
N GLY A 677 12.63 50.91 -55.68
CA GLY A 677 12.89 51.26 -54.30
C GLY A 677 13.82 52.47 -54.17
N LYS A 678 13.57 53.28 -53.12
CA LYS A 678 14.37 54.47 -52.82
C LYS A 678 15.32 54.19 -51.67
N LYS A 679 16.60 54.51 -51.86
CA LYS A 679 17.56 54.61 -50.76
C LYS A 679 17.18 55.76 -49.80
N ASN A 680 17.70 55.72 -48.57
CA ASN A 680 17.34 56.60 -47.44
C ASN A 680 15.88 56.50 -46.99
N THR A 681 15.17 55.43 -47.39
CA THR A 681 13.81 55.14 -46.94
C THR A 681 13.87 53.96 -45.97
N VAL A 682 13.11 54.04 -44.88
CA VAL A 682 13.00 52.95 -43.92
C VAL A 682 11.97 51.94 -44.42
N TYR A 683 12.38 50.68 -44.56
CA TYR A 683 11.51 49.57 -44.88
C TYR A 683 11.32 48.67 -43.67
N THR A 684 10.13 48.12 -43.47
CA THR A 684 9.80 47.25 -42.33
C THR A 684 9.65 45.80 -42.76
N ILE A 685 10.24 44.88 -41.99
CA ILE A 685 10.21 43.43 -42.15
C ILE A 685 9.40 42.84 -41.00
N LYS A 686 8.48 41.92 -41.31
CA LYS A 686 7.64 41.20 -40.35
C LYS A 686 7.92 39.70 -40.37
N ASN A 687 7.32 38.98 -39.43
CA ASN A 687 7.35 37.52 -39.30
C ASN A 687 8.75 36.94 -39.05
N LEU A 688 9.69 37.76 -38.56
CA LEU A 688 10.96 37.26 -38.09
C LEU A 688 10.74 36.47 -36.81
N LYS A 689 11.52 35.40 -36.66
CA LYS A 689 11.53 34.58 -35.45
C LYS A 689 12.96 34.36 -34.99
N ILE A 690 13.12 34.02 -33.72
CA ILE A 690 14.37 33.46 -33.18
C ILE A 690 14.13 32.03 -32.73
N SER A 691 15.16 31.20 -32.83
CA SER A 691 15.17 29.83 -32.33
C SER A 691 16.12 29.72 -31.16
N PHE A 692 15.61 29.29 -30.00
CA PHE A 692 16.38 29.01 -28.78
C PHE A 692 15.63 28.01 -27.89
N LEU A 693 16.28 27.45 -26.88
CA LEU A 693 15.75 26.36 -26.03
C LEU A 693 15.49 25.04 -26.77
N GLY A 694 16.35 24.67 -27.71
CA GLY A 694 16.32 23.35 -28.34
C GLY A 694 15.09 23.09 -29.24
N THR A 695 14.52 21.89 -29.13
CA THR A 695 13.46 21.38 -30.02
C THR A 695 12.26 20.89 -29.21
N ASP A 696 11.07 20.96 -29.79
CA ASP A 696 9.89 20.31 -29.24
C ASP A 696 9.91 18.81 -29.57
N THR A 697 9.51 18.00 -28.59
CA THR A 697 9.33 16.55 -28.73
C THR A 697 7.86 16.23 -28.47
N SER A 698 7.25 15.45 -29.36
CA SER A 698 5.86 14.97 -29.21
C SER A 698 5.83 13.45 -29.35
N TYR A 699 5.11 12.77 -28.45
CA TYR A 699 4.86 11.33 -28.53
C TYR A 699 3.62 11.01 -29.37
N ALA A 700 2.69 11.96 -29.51
CA ALA A 700 1.65 11.94 -30.53
C ALA A 700 2.29 12.16 -31.92
N LYS A 701 2.98 11.13 -32.44
CA LYS A 701 3.65 11.19 -33.75
C LYS A 701 2.72 11.73 -34.84
N ASN A 702 3.02 12.92 -35.36
CA ASN A 702 2.72 13.27 -36.74
C ASN A 702 3.82 12.69 -37.66
N ALA A 703 3.43 12.32 -38.88
CA ALA A 703 4.05 11.31 -39.75
C ALA A 703 5.48 11.55 -40.28
N SER A 704 6.25 12.55 -39.79
CA SER A 704 7.59 12.87 -40.33
C SER A 704 8.77 12.55 -39.40
N GLY A 705 8.55 12.35 -38.09
CA GLY A 705 9.64 12.02 -37.16
C GLY A 705 10.73 13.10 -36.99
N GLU A 706 10.50 14.32 -37.47
CA GLU A 706 11.46 15.43 -37.34
C GLU A 706 11.19 16.25 -36.08
N ASN A 707 12.19 16.33 -35.20
CA ASN A 707 12.18 17.28 -34.08
C ASN A 707 12.23 18.71 -34.65
N THR A 708 11.22 19.53 -34.37
CA THR A 708 11.18 20.92 -34.82
C THR A 708 11.83 21.84 -33.81
N SER A 709 12.77 22.68 -34.26
CA SER A 709 13.34 23.73 -33.43
C SER A 709 12.28 24.67 -32.89
N ARG A 710 12.39 25.02 -31.60
CA ARG A 710 11.45 25.96 -30.97
C ARG A 710 11.68 27.35 -31.51
N THR A 711 10.66 27.96 -32.12
CA THR A 711 10.75 29.29 -32.72
C THR A 711 9.76 30.26 -32.08
N TYR A 712 10.21 31.49 -31.87
CA TYR A 712 9.44 32.55 -31.21
C TYR A 712 9.46 33.81 -32.07
N GLY A 713 8.29 34.41 -32.26
CA GLY A 713 8.16 35.66 -33.01
C GLY A 713 8.86 36.81 -32.31
N ILE A 714 9.51 37.67 -33.09
CA ILE A 714 10.17 38.88 -32.59
C ILE A 714 9.53 40.13 -33.19
N GLU A 715 9.84 41.29 -32.62
CA GLU A 715 9.38 42.56 -33.15
C GLU A 715 9.82 42.80 -34.61
N ASN A 716 9.02 43.58 -35.33
CA ASN A 716 9.30 43.91 -36.73
C ASN A 716 10.62 44.67 -36.85
N LEU A 717 11.51 44.20 -37.72
CA LEU A 717 12.78 44.86 -37.98
C LEU A 717 12.61 45.98 -39.01
N LYS A 718 13.15 47.15 -38.72
CA LYS A 718 13.27 48.24 -39.71
C LYS A 718 14.66 48.21 -40.33
N VAL A 719 14.73 48.33 -41.66
CA VAL A 719 15.96 48.39 -42.43
C VAL A 719 16.02 49.68 -43.24
N ASN A 720 17.21 50.25 -43.41
CA ASN A 720 17.43 51.45 -44.23
C ASN A 720 18.68 51.25 -45.10
N PHE A 721 18.47 51.18 -46.41
CA PHE A 721 19.52 51.23 -47.41
C PHE A 721 19.88 52.70 -47.66
N ALA A 722 20.89 53.20 -46.98
CA ALA A 722 21.26 54.60 -47.04
C ALA A 722 22.18 54.89 -48.24
N THR A 723 22.03 56.09 -48.82
CA THR A 723 23.13 56.70 -49.58
C THR A 723 23.89 57.64 -48.67
N LEU A 724 25.12 57.91 -49.06
CA LEU A 724 25.87 59.05 -48.56
C LEU A 724 25.13 60.35 -48.94
N LYS A 725 25.19 61.37 -48.07
CA LYS A 725 24.53 62.67 -48.32
C LYS A 725 25.30 63.49 -49.35
N GLY A 726 24.65 63.82 -50.47
CA GLY A 726 25.09 64.84 -51.44
C GLY A 726 25.45 64.30 -52.83
N ASP A 727 25.59 65.21 -53.80
CA ASP A 727 25.99 64.94 -55.19
C ASP A 727 27.45 64.48 -55.33
N ASP A 728 28.05 63.84 -54.33
CA ASP A 728 29.45 63.42 -54.36
C ASP A 728 29.58 62.00 -54.97
N ILE A 729 30.46 61.83 -55.97
CA ILE A 729 30.72 60.55 -56.66
C ILE A 729 31.80 59.78 -55.89
N VAL A 730 31.47 58.58 -55.42
CA VAL A 730 32.44 57.66 -54.80
C VAL A 730 33.29 56.99 -55.87
N ILE A 731 34.61 57.06 -55.75
CA ILE A 731 35.56 56.55 -56.76
C ILE A 731 36.48 55.43 -56.22
N GLY A 732 36.50 55.23 -54.91
CA GLY A 732 37.27 54.19 -54.22
C GLY A 732 36.93 54.13 -52.73
N ASN A 733 37.15 52.99 -52.09
CA ASN A 733 36.94 52.81 -50.65
C ASN A 733 37.99 51.89 -49.99
N VAL A 734 38.30 52.17 -48.72
CA VAL A 734 39.18 51.34 -47.88
C VAL A 734 38.54 51.17 -46.50
N ALA A 735 38.39 49.93 -46.04
CA ALA A 735 37.93 49.62 -44.69
C ALA A 735 39.08 49.81 -43.67
N VAL A 736 38.84 50.57 -42.60
CA VAL A 736 39.83 50.88 -41.56
C VAL A 736 39.23 50.64 -40.17
N MET A 737 40.01 50.10 -39.23
CA MET A 737 39.58 49.83 -37.86
C MET A 737 39.90 51.01 -36.93
N CYS A 738 38.91 51.49 -36.18
CA CYS A 738 38.98 52.65 -35.28
C CYS A 738 38.42 52.31 -33.90
N ALA A 739 39.28 52.20 -32.88
CA ALA A 739 38.86 51.97 -31.49
C ALA A 739 37.83 50.81 -31.32
N GLY A 740 38.01 49.72 -32.07
CA GLY A 740 37.10 48.56 -32.04
C GLY A 740 35.87 48.66 -32.94
N LYS A 741 35.68 49.77 -33.67
CA LYS A 741 34.64 49.95 -34.70
C LYS A 741 35.29 50.00 -36.09
N SER A 742 34.81 49.24 -37.06
CA SER A 742 35.23 49.49 -38.45
C SER A 742 34.63 50.83 -38.91
N VAL A 743 35.35 51.57 -39.74
CA VAL A 743 34.93 52.78 -40.45
C VAL A 743 35.41 52.64 -41.90
N THR A 744 34.64 53.10 -42.88
CA THR A 744 35.08 53.06 -44.29
C THR A 744 35.52 54.45 -44.71
N VAL A 745 36.76 54.56 -45.17
CA VAL A 745 37.27 55.77 -45.82
C VAL A 745 36.81 55.70 -47.26
N TYR A 746 36.04 56.70 -47.68
CA TYR A 746 35.59 56.83 -49.05
C TYR A 746 36.33 57.99 -49.72
N ASP A 747 36.78 57.73 -50.95
CA ASP A 747 37.34 58.74 -51.84
C ASP A 747 36.18 59.36 -52.64
N TYR A 748 35.95 60.65 -52.45
CA TYR A 748 34.86 61.38 -53.10
C TYR A 748 35.37 62.34 -54.16
N ARG A 749 34.63 62.47 -55.27
CA ARG A 749 34.67 63.63 -56.15
C ARG A 749 33.42 64.47 -55.93
N ASN A 750 33.60 65.73 -55.56
CA ASN A 750 32.49 66.67 -55.52
C ASN A 750 31.97 66.94 -56.95
N ALA A 751 30.68 66.73 -57.23
CA ALA A 751 30.17 66.90 -58.60
C ALA A 751 30.12 68.36 -59.08
N ALA A 752 30.08 69.34 -58.17
CA ALA A 752 30.06 70.75 -58.54
C ALA A 752 31.46 71.33 -58.81
N SER A 753 32.50 70.84 -58.11
CA SER A 753 33.87 71.38 -58.20
C SER A 753 34.91 70.42 -58.79
N GLY A 754 34.60 69.14 -58.95
CA GLY A 754 35.52 68.11 -59.42
C GLY A 754 36.64 67.73 -58.42
N ALA A 755 36.65 68.33 -57.23
CA ALA A 755 37.70 68.14 -56.22
C ALA A 755 37.59 66.78 -55.53
N LEU A 756 38.75 66.13 -55.34
CA LEU A 756 38.89 64.92 -54.52
C LEU A 756 38.87 65.30 -53.04
N THR A 757 37.91 64.77 -52.28
CA THR A 757 37.82 64.95 -50.82
C THR A 757 37.70 63.59 -50.13
N TYR A 758 38.26 63.49 -48.93
CA TYR A 758 38.17 62.28 -48.10
C TYR A 758 37.17 62.53 -46.98
N LYS A 759 36.10 61.73 -46.91
CA LYS A 759 35.21 61.72 -45.74
C LYS A 759 35.31 60.35 -45.09
N LEU A 760 35.57 60.36 -43.79
CA LEU A 760 35.39 59.21 -42.93
C LEU A 760 33.89 59.08 -42.72
N VAL A 761 33.31 57.95 -43.10
CA VAL A 761 31.89 57.71 -42.85
C VAL A 761 31.78 56.46 -42.02
N ASP A 762 31.15 56.60 -40.86
CA ASP A 762 30.82 55.43 -40.05
C ASP A 762 29.69 54.63 -40.72
N PHE A 763 29.44 53.44 -40.20
CA PHE A 763 28.37 52.57 -40.71
C PHE A 763 26.97 53.13 -40.44
N ALA A 764 26.83 54.10 -39.52
CA ALA A 764 25.61 54.87 -39.32
C ALA A 764 25.40 55.96 -40.38
N GLY A 765 26.33 56.13 -41.34
CA GLY A 765 26.26 57.12 -42.41
C GLY A 765 26.54 58.55 -41.95
N ASP A 766 27.12 58.71 -40.75
CA ASP A 766 27.56 60.00 -40.24
C ASP A 766 28.94 60.32 -40.81
N ALA A 767 29.04 61.50 -41.43
CA ALA A 767 30.26 61.95 -42.08
C ALA A 767 31.14 62.76 -41.11
N TYR A 768 32.39 62.34 -40.99
CA TYR A 768 33.45 63.03 -40.26
C TYR A 768 34.33 63.77 -41.28
N THR A 769 34.46 65.08 -41.10
CA THR A 769 35.36 65.93 -41.88
C THR A 769 36.72 66.01 -41.19
N VAL A 770 37.80 65.90 -41.97
CA VAL A 770 39.14 66.28 -41.51
C VAL A 770 39.21 67.81 -41.54
N ASP A 771 39.45 68.43 -40.39
CA ASP A 771 39.66 69.87 -40.25
C ASP A 771 41.03 70.20 -39.64
N ASN A 772 41.37 71.50 -39.60
CA ASN A 772 42.63 72.02 -39.05
C ASN A 772 42.87 71.69 -37.56
N ASN A 773 41.87 71.17 -36.83
CA ASN A 773 41.98 70.81 -35.41
C ASN A 773 42.21 69.31 -35.19
N SER A 774 42.35 68.51 -36.26
CA SER A 774 42.68 67.08 -36.18
C SER A 774 44.14 66.89 -35.77
N THR A 775 44.42 65.91 -34.90
CA THR A 775 45.77 65.69 -34.33
C THR A 775 46.30 64.28 -34.63
N VAL A 776 47.62 64.17 -34.84
CA VAL A 776 48.30 62.89 -35.11
C VAL A 776 49.07 62.48 -33.86
N THR A 777 48.86 61.25 -33.39
CA THR A 777 49.54 60.70 -32.19
C THR A 777 50.12 59.33 -32.49
N ILE A 778 51.44 59.17 -32.34
CA ILE A 778 52.11 57.87 -32.54
C ILE A 778 51.89 57.05 -31.26
N THR A 779 51.36 55.83 -31.34
CA THR A 779 50.96 55.10 -30.11
C THR A 779 51.37 53.64 -30.02
N GLU A 780 52.39 53.20 -30.76
CA GLU A 780 53.03 51.90 -30.49
C GLU A 780 54.51 51.96 -30.88
N GLY A 781 55.35 51.30 -30.07
CA GLY A 781 56.78 51.54 -29.94
C GLY A 781 57.55 51.44 -31.25
N ASN A 782 57.96 52.60 -31.77
CA ASN A 782 58.94 52.67 -32.83
C ASN A 782 59.88 53.86 -32.60
N ASP A 783 61.09 53.56 -32.12
CA ASP A 783 62.16 54.54 -31.87
C ASP A 783 62.65 55.23 -33.15
N LEU A 784 62.20 54.77 -34.34
CA LEU A 784 62.58 55.32 -35.64
C LEU A 784 61.78 56.56 -36.05
N ILE A 785 60.68 56.91 -35.37
CA ILE A 785 59.85 58.08 -35.72
C ILE A 785 59.93 59.13 -34.61
N LYS A 786 60.46 60.31 -34.96
CA LYS A 786 60.63 61.46 -34.06
C LYS A 786 59.35 62.28 -33.89
N SER A 787 58.59 62.48 -34.97
CA SER A 787 57.30 63.17 -34.94
C SER A 787 56.45 62.84 -36.16
N ALA A 788 55.13 62.98 -36.03
CA ALA A 788 54.21 62.93 -37.16
C ALA A 788 53.24 64.11 -37.05
N ALA A 789 53.01 64.81 -38.15
CA ALA A 789 52.12 65.98 -38.20
C ALA A 789 51.33 66.01 -39.52
N LEU A 790 50.11 66.56 -39.46
CA LEU A 790 49.34 66.91 -40.65
C LEU A 790 49.95 68.16 -41.27
N VAL A 791 50.25 68.11 -42.57
CA VAL A 791 50.75 69.24 -43.34
C VAL A 791 49.77 69.55 -44.45
N GLU A 792 49.27 70.78 -44.43
CA GLU A 792 48.45 71.32 -45.50
C GLU A 792 49.30 71.50 -46.77
N ARG A 793 48.83 70.95 -47.88
CA ARG A 793 49.52 70.95 -49.16
C ARG A 793 48.54 71.27 -50.27
N THR A 794 48.83 72.33 -51.01
CA THR A 794 48.05 72.67 -52.20
C THR A 794 48.53 71.83 -53.36
N VAL A 795 47.64 70.98 -53.89
CA VAL A 795 47.91 70.15 -55.07
C VAL A 795 47.11 70.69 -56.24
N ASN A 796 47.79 70.97 -57.35
CA ASN A 796 47.15 71.37 -58.58
C ASN A 796 46.72 70.11 -59.33
N ILE A 797 45.41 69.94 -59.51
CA ILE A 797 44.81 68.76 -60.16
C ILE A 797 44.01 69.14 -61.41
N GLY A 798 44.18 70.37 -61.90
CA GLY A 798 43.70 70.77 -63.22
C GLY A 798 44.66 70.38 -64.34
N THR A 799 44.18 70.38 -65.59
CA THR A 799 45.06 70.32 -66.77
C THR A 799 45.87 71.62 -66.87
N ALA A 800 46.98 71.60 -67.62
CA ALA A 800 47.87 72.75 -67.77
C ALA A 800 47.14 74.05 -68.17
N ASP A 801 46.02 73.92 -68.88
CA ASP A 801 45.20 75.04 -69.38
C ASP A 801 44.09 75.50 -68.42
N ASN A 802 43.79 74.76 -67.33
CA ASN A 802 42.83 75.18 -66.31
C ASN A 802 43.19 74.61 -64.92
N PRO A 803 44.19 75.18 -64.23
CA PRO A 803 44.68 74.65 -62.97
C PRO A 803 43.70 74.90 -61.82
N ASN A 804 43.22 73.82 -61.19
CA ASN A 804 42.45 73.88 -59.95
C ASN A 804 43.31 73.42 -58.78
N ASN A 805 43.60 74.37 -57.89
CA ASN A 805 44.35 74.15 -56.66
C ASN A 805 43.43 73.61 -55.57
N VAL A 806 43.73 72.43 -55.05
CA VAL A 806 42.98 71.82 -53.94
C VAL A 806 43.89 71.63 -52.73
N THR A 807 43.37 71.98 -51.57
CA THR A 807 44.02 71.76 -50.29
C THR A 807 43.90 70.29 -49.88
N ARG A 808 45.04 69.62 -49.75
CA ARG A 808 45.18 68.26 -49.21
C ARG A 808 45.93 68.32 -47.88
N TYR A 809 45.64 67.41 -46.96
CA TYR A 809 46.47 67.23 -45.77
C TYR A 809 47.25 65.91 -45.90
N ASP A 810 48.57 66.01 -46.01
CA ASP A 810 49.47 64.86 -46.02
C ASP A 810 49.96 64.60 -44.58
N ILE A 811 50.20 63.33 -44.23
CA ILE A 811 50.87 63.00 -42.96
C ILE A 811 52.37 63.06 -43.21
N LYS A 812 53.03 64.08 -42.66
CA LYS A 812 54.49 64.17 -42.68
C LYS A 812 55.05 63.43 -41.48
N ILE A 813 55.83 62.38 -41.77
CA ILE A 813 56.54 61.58 -40.78
C ILE A 813 58.00 62.05 -40.77
N THR A 814 58.52 62.42 -39.60
CA THR A 814 59.94 62.74 -39.40
C THR A 814 60.59 61.57 -38.68
N THR A 815 61.58 60.94 -39.30
CA THR A 815 62.32 59.82 -38.71
C THR A 815 63.46 60.28 -37.81
N ALA A 816 63.93 59.41 -36.92
CA ALA A 816 65.01 59.69 -35.99
C ALA A 816 66.41 59.70 -36.65
N ASP A 817 66.61 58.97 -37.77
CA ASP A 817 67.83 58.99 -38.61
C ASP A 817 67.54 58.57 -40.07
N THR A 818 68.46 58.90 -40.99
CA THR A 818 68.30 58.85 -42.46
C THR A 818 68.56 57.48 -43.14
N MET A 819 68.83 56.41 -42.39
CA MET A 819 69.19 55.11 -42.99
C MET A 819 68.24 53.99 -42.52
N ILE A 820 67.09 53.87 -43.20
CA ILE A 820 66.19 52.72 -43.06
C ILE A 820 66.37 51.88 -44.34
N SER A 821 67.12 50.78 -44.27
CA SER A 821 67.42 49.92 -45.42
C SER A 821 66.40 48.79 -45.66
N GLN A 822 65.33 48.74 -44.87
CA GLN A 822 64.27 47.72 -45.01
C GLN A 822 62.89 48.37 -44.89
N SER A 823 61.95 47.92 -45.73
CA SER A 823 60.55 48.34 -45.61
C SER A 823 60.04 48.00 -44.21
N THR A 824 59.66 49.03 -43.45
CA THR A 824 59.24 48.89 -42.05
C THR A 824 57.78 49.27 -41.96
N LYS A 825 56.95 48.34 -41.46
CA LYS A 825 55.54 48.60 -41.19
C LYS A 825 55.39 49.28 -39.85
N VAL A 826 54.76 50.46 -39.86
CA VAL A 826 54.50 51.29 -38.69
C VAL A 826 53.00 51.50 -38.56
N THR A 827 52.50 51.49 -37.33
CA THR A 827 51.10 51.79 -37.06
C THR A 827 50.96 53.20 -36.51
N ILE A 828 50.18 54.06 -37.18
CA ILE A 828 49.94 55.46 -36.78
C ILE A 828 48.51 55.60 -36.28
N LYS A 829 48.32 56.23 -35.11
CA LYS A 829 46.99 56.56 -34.59
C LYS A 829 46.65 58.02 -34.90
N LEU A 830 45.62 58.23 -35.69
CA LEU A 830 45.08 59.53 -36.07
C LEU A 830 43.88 59.83 -35.17
N THR A 831 43.87 61.00 -34.53
CA THR A 831 42.78 61.45 -33.68
C THR A 831 41.99 62.54 -34.41
N PHE A 832 40.75 62.25 -34.78
CA PHE A 832 39.84 63.18 -35.46
C PHE A 832 38.81 63.70 -34.48
N THR A 833 38.46 64.99 -34.55
CA THR A 833 37.48 65.61 -33.64
C THR A 833 36.16 65.82 -34.38
N ASN A 834 35.04 65.35 -33.81
CA ASN A 834 33.73 65.50 -34.43
C ASN A 834 33.24 66.96 -34.35
N VAL A 835 33.04 67.61 -35.50
CA VAL A 835 32.66 69.03 -35.60
C VAL A 835 31.17 69.28 -35.30
N LYS A 836 30.32 68.25 -35.16
CA LYS A 836 28.86 68.40 -35.07
C LYS A 836 28.19 68.10 -33.73
N ASN A 837 28.90 67.59 -32.72
CA ASN A 837 28.34 67.42 -31.39
C ASN A 837 29.01 68.36 -30.39
N SER A 838 28.22 69.12 -29.64
CA SER A 838 28.65 70.07 -28.60
C SER A 838 29.44 69.43 -27.42
N LYS A 839 29.78 68.14 -27.50
CA LYS A 839 30.57 67.37 -26.53
C LYS A 839 32.01 67.07 -26.97
N GLY A 840 32.43 67.42 -28.19
CA GLY A 840 33.83 67.31 -28.62
C GLY A 840 34.39 65.88 -28.65
N GLU A 841 33.57 64.88 -28.96
CA GLU A 841 34.01 63.48 -29.02
C GLU A 841 35.09 63.28 -30.10
N THR A 842 36.21 62.68 -29.70
CA THR A 842 37.34 62.36 -30.57
C THR A 842 37.27 60.90 -31.04
N VAL A 843 37.46 60.68 -32.34
CA VAL A 843 37.53 59.37 -32.97
C VAL A 843 38.99 59.06 -33.29
N ASN A 844 39.50 57.97 -32.71
CA ASN A 844 40.84 57.49 -32.96
C ASN A 844 40.83 56.42 -34.07
N VAL A 845 41.48 56.71 -35.19
CA VAL A 845 41.68 55.82 -36.34
C VAL A 845 43.09 55.28 -36.31
N THR A 846 43.29 53.99 -36.49
CA THR A 846 44.63 53.40 -36.57
C THR A 846 44.93 53.02 -38.02
N VAL A 847 45.98 53.60 -38.60
CA VAL A 847 46.38 53.38 -40.00
C VAL A 847 47.73 52.66 -40.03
N PRO A 848 47.82 51.46 -40.61
CA PRO A 848 49.10 50.84 -40.91
C PRO A 848 49.75 51.57 -42.10
N VAL A 849 50.96 52.07 -41.89
CA VAL A 849 51.77 52.76 -42.89
C VAL A 849 53.05 51.95 -43.11
N GLU A 850 53.26 51.52 -44.34
CA GLU A 850 54.52 50.87 -44.74
C GLU A 850 55.49 51.94 -45.24
N ILE A 851 56.58 52.15 -44.51
CA ILE A 851 57.60 53.13 -44.86
C ILE A 851 58.71 52.40 -45.62
N THR A 852 58.85 52.71 -46.90
CA THR A 852 59.95 52.24 -47.75
C THR A 852 60.80 53.44 -48.14
N VAL A 853 62.00 53.55 -47.56
CA VAL A 853 62.95 54.59 -47.96
C VAL A 853 63.83 54.01 -49.07
N ASN A 854 63.59 54.41 -50.32
CA ASN A 854 64.54 54.15 -51.39
C ASN A 854 65.69 55.15 -51.24
N ALA A 855 66.89 54.64 -50.98
CA ALA A 855 68.11 55.44 -51.00
C ALA A 855 68.24 56.13 -52.37
N ALA A 856 68.15 57.46 -52.37
CA ALA A 856 68.67 58.27 -53.45
C ALA A 856 69.97 58.91 -52.96
N VAL A 857 71.03 58.61 -53.71
CA VAL A 857 72.44 59.05 -53.66
C VAL A 857 72.73 60.32 -52.87
#